data_AF-A0AAU1ZIR4-F1
#
_entry.id   AF-A0AAU1ZIR4-F1
#
_cell.length_a   1.000
_cell.length_b   1.000
_cell.length_c   1.000
_cell.angle_alpha   90.00
_cell.angle_beta   90.00
_cell.angle_gamma   90.00
#
_symmetry.space_group_name_H-M   'P 1'
#
loop_
_entity.id
_entity.type
_entity.pdbx_description
1 polymer ?
#
loop_
_entity_poly.entity_id
_entity_poly.type
_entity_poly.pdbx_seq_one_letter_code
_entity_poly.pdbx_strand_id
1 'polypeptide(L)'
;MQLIKAHITNYRSVEDSDIVDIEKDVTCLVGKNESGKTTLLQALFRLNPVEAATFDEVVDFLARKTRERKQIPAGQKIPVVRATFRFDDTEMKAIEEELGRKAMKSPEFDVVIGYRDSTKTFAFSYDEVAVVNHLRSALGLPAATAKAIGSAKTVADLLDALDELEEPPSGATALADRIRGWRDSSLGCHLIDQYGSPSMPNFVYFADYDTMPGKVALPDLIRRRASGDITRGERALLSLLDMAGVSPEEFQDSDQHERLIRELENSGNVISDEVFDYWSQNTELEVQLKVLAPETGAVPPFNEGPILQVRVFNTRHRASVPFDERSRGFVWFFSFLAYFNELEAAGSTDLILLLDEPGLSLHGRAQEDLLRLIDERLAPKHQVLYTTHSPFMVDPHNLQRVRTVMDMERGGAKVSSEIFKADEDTAFPLLTAMGVEMTQTLFVGEHTLLLEGPSDLIYLDVLTDVAEANGSTGLDPRWVKTPIGGSGKLSTFVTLLGANKLNVAVLVDSSSKDVGAVQRLRDNDQLAKNGLVEISEFTATADADVEDLFDRDFYLDLVNRAYANQLTTPIDASELNAKDPRVIRQIEAVFKKRKITTRFNHYKPAAASSASRRHSPRASTQQRSHAPTSCSRASTPCSPSAEPWRARLDPQGRPRKEPHAPNRSPRAHPSCSQNQKDLRTRGARDGTADMGHEPLPPRRRNVGLPDRTDQEPHGNRA
;
A
#
# COMPACT_ATOMS: atom_id res chain seq x y z
N MET A 1 16.21 -12.49 7.39
CA MET A 1 15.31 -13.26 6.47
C MET A 1 14.17 -12.43 5.87
N GLN A 2 13.67 -12.74 4.66
CA GLN A 2 12.52 -12.07 4.02
C GLN A 2 11.54 -13.04 3.35
N LEU A 3 10.24 -12.72 3.37
CA LEU A 3 9.21 -13.40 2.55
C LEU A 3 9.23 -12.83 1.13
N ILE A 4 9.41 -13.69 0.12
CA ILE A 4 9.49 -13.26 -1.28
C ILE A 4 8.33 -13.76 -2.14
N LYS A 5 7.73 -14.91 -1.78
CA LYS A 5 6.59 -15.47 -2.52
C LYS A 5 5.62 -16.17 -1.58
N ALA A 6 4.36 -16.17 -1.96
CA ALA A 6 3.33 -16.97 -1.32
C ALA A 6 2.41 -17.64 -2.34
N HIS A 7 1.92 -18.82 -2.01
CA HIS A 7 0.92 -19.55 -2.79
C HIS A 7 -0.10 -20.13 -1.82
N ILE A 8 -1.35 -19.68 -1.94
CA ILE A 8 -2.45 -20.08 -1.08
C ILE A 8 -3.39 -20.99 -1.87
N THR A 9 -3.73 -22.14 -1.30
CA THR A 9 -4.64 -23.12 -1.91
C THR A 9 -5.65 -23.64 -0.88
N ASN A 10 -6.83 -24.03 -1.34
CA ASN A 10 -7.85 -24.70 -0.52
C ASN A 10 -8.27 -23.94 0.77
N TYR A 11 -8.37 -22.61 0.71
CA TYR A 11 -8.68 -21.77 1.88
C TYR A 11 -9.82 -20.79 1.59
N ARG A 12 -10.97 -21.03 2.22
CA ARG A 12 -12.23 -20.26 2.15
C ARG A 12 -12.71 -20.01 0.73
N SER A 13 -12.46 -18.82 0.17
CA SER A 13 -12.78 -18.46 -1.22
C SER A 13 -11.62 -18.70 -2.20
N VAL A 14 -10.42 -18.97 -1.71
CA VAL A 14 -9.21 -19.24 -2.50
C VAL A 14 -9.13 -20.74 -2.80
N GLU A 15 -9.34 -21.14 -4.06
CA GLU A 15 -8.99 -22.49 -4.49
C GLU A 15 -7.51 -22.57 -4.87
N ASP A 16 -7.05 -21.61 -5.67
CA ASP A 16 -5.64 -21.42 -6.01
C ASP A 16 -5.37 -19.94 -6.27
N SER A 17 -4.52 -19.31 -5.46
CA SER A 17 -4.19 -17.89 -5.59
C SER A 17 -3.27 -17.56 -6.77
N ASP A 18 -2.72 -18.57 -7.45
CA ASP A 18 -1.45 -18.48 -8.18
C ASP A 18 -0.29 -18.02 -7.27
N ILE A 19 0.92 -17.92 -7.82
CA ILE A 19 2.08 -17.43 -7.08
C ILE A 19 1.97 -15.92 -6.90
N VAL A 20 1.97 -15.48 -5.66
CA VAL A 20 1.99 -14.08 -5.25
C VAL A 20 3.43 -13.66 -4.98
N ASP A 21 3.98 -12.80 -5.83
CA ASP A 21 5.27 -12.16 -5.56
C ASP A 21 5.10 -11.07 -4.50
N ILE A 22 5.91 -11.12 -3.44
CA ILE A 22 5.91 -10.19 -2.31
C ILE A 22 7.11 -9.25 -2.43
N GLU A 23 6.87 -7.95 -2.32
CA GLU A 23 7.93 -6.94 -2.32
C GLU A 23 8.74 -6.96 -1.01
N LYS A 24 9.98 -6.47 -1.11
CA LYS A 24 10.91 -6.38 0.04
C LYS A 24 10.43 -5.45 1.15
N ASP A 25 9.56 -4.50 0.84
CA ASP A 25 9.07 -3.44 1.71
C ASP A 25 7.54 -3.51 1.82
N VAL A 26 6.82 -3.00 0.82
CA VAL A 26 5.37 -2.84 0.87
C VAL A 26 4.73 -3.58 -0.30
N THR A 27 3.71 -4.40 -0.05
CA THR A 27 2.89 -5.03 -1.08
C THR A 27 1.42 -4.64 -0.88
N CYS A 28 0.81 -4.08 -1.92
CA CYS A 28 -0.59 -3.64 -1.91
C CYS A 28 -1.47 -4.62 -2.70
N LEU A 29 -2.42 -5.27 -2.03
CA LEU A 29 -3.41 -6.15 -2.65
C LEU A 29 -4.68 -5.34 -2.96
N VAL A 30 -4.92 -5.08 -4.25
CA VAL A 30 -6.05 -4.25 -4.72
C VAL A 30 -7.11 -5.11 -5.39
N GLY A 31 -8.39 -4.86 -5.08
CA GLY A 31 -9.49 -5.50 -5.79
C GLY A 31 -10.83 -5.28 -5.12
N LYS A 32 -11.91 -5.70 -5.78
CA LYS A 32 -13.29 -5.52 -5.30
C LYS A 32 -13.51 -6.07 -3.89
N ASN A 33 -14.57 -5.59 -3.24
CA ASN A 33 -15.10 -6.24 -2.05
C ASN A 33 -15.40 -7.72 -2.38
N GLU A 34 -15.18 -8.59 -1.40
CA GLU A 34 -15.42 -10.04 -1.53
C GLU A 34 -14.49 -10.78 -2.52
N SER A 35 -13.50 -10.11 -3.13
CA SER A 35 -12.60 -10.77 -4.10
C SER A 35 -11.59 -11.76 -3.51
N GLY A 36 -11.54 -11.90 -2.17
CA GLY A 36 -10.64 -12.82 -1.46
C GLY A 36 -9.41 -12.17 -0.80
N LYS A 37 -9.28 -10.84 -0.85
CA LYS A 37 -8.17 -10.07 -0.24
C LYS A 37 -7.92 -10.41 1.24
N THR A 38 -8.94 -10.24 2.08
CA THR A 38 -8.94 -10.60 3.50
C THR A 38 -8.59 -12.08 3.73
N THR A 39 -9.09 -12.96 2.87
CA THR A 39 -8.83 -14.40 2.96
C THR A 39 -7.36 -14.72 2.72
N LEU A 40 -6.70 -14.03 1.79
CA LEU A 40 -5.26 -14.19 1.54
C LEU A 40 -4.43 -13.77 2.76
N LEU A 41 -4.71 -12.61 3.35
CA LEU A 41 -4.00 -12.14 4.55
C LEU A 41 -4.21 -13.11 5.73
N GLN A 42 -5.44 -13.58 5.95
CA GLN A 42 -5.76 -14.51 7.03
C GLN A 42 -5.08 -15.87 6.87
N ALA A 43 -4.88 -16.34 5.64
CA ALA A 43 -4.10 -17.54 5.37
C ALA A 43 -2.62 -17.32 5.73
N LEU A 44 -2.02 -16.22 5.25
CA LEU A 44 -0.63 -15.85 5.52
C LEU A 44 -0.34 -15.68 7.01
N PHE A 45 -1.25 -15.03 7.74
CA PHE A 45 -1.12 -14.82 9.18
C PHE A 45 -0.83 -16.12 9.92
N ARG A 46 -1.54 -17.20 9.58
CA ARG A 46 -1.42 -18.52 10.23
C ARG A 46 -0.10 -19.23 9.96
N LEU A 47 0.77 -18.68 9.11
CA LEU A 47 2.08 -19.26 8.85
C LEU A 47 2.98 -19.18 10.09
N ASN A 48 3.10 -18.01 10.72
CA ASN A 48 3.88 -17.82 11.93
C ASN A 48 3.32 -16.65 12.76
N PRO A 49 2.10 -16.79 13.32
CA PRO A 49 1.39 -15.66 13.91
C PRO A 49 1.96 -15.27 15.28
N VAL A 50 1.97 -13.97 15.59
CA VAL A 50 2.29 -13.46 16.94
C VAL A 50 1.26 -13.89 18.00
N GLU A 51 0.04 -14.21 17.57
CA GLU A 51 -1.05 -14.71 18.42
C GLU A 51 -1.42 -16.13 17.99
N ALA A 52 -1.85 -16.98 18.93
CA ALA A 52 -2.22 -18.35 18.58
C ALA A 52 -3.36 -18.38 17.54
N ALA A 53 -3.05 -18.81 16.32
CA ALA A 53 -4.01 -18.99 15.24
C ALA A 53 -3.68 -20.28 14.48
N THR A 54 -4.71 -21.09 14.23
CA THR A 54 -4.58 -22.37 13.51
C THR A 54 -5.60 -22.47 12.38
N PHE A 55 -5.39 -23.43 11.48
CA PHE A 55 -6.32 -23.76 10.41
C PHE A 55 -7.38 -24.72 10.90
N ASP A 56 -8.65 -24.44 10.58
CA ASP A 56 -9.77 -25.37 10.83
C ASP A 56 -10.23 -25.98 9.50
N GLU A 57 -9.99 -27.28 9.30
CA GLU A 57 -10.33 -27.96 8.04
C GLU A 57 -11.84 -27.93 7.71
N VAL A 58 -12.72 -27.90 8.71
CA VAL A 58 -14.17 -27.93 8.48
C VAL A 58 -14.68 -26.54 8.14
N VAL A 59 -14.18 -25.52 8.83
CA VAL A 59 -14.62 -24.13 8.68
C VAL A 59 -13.91 -23.44 7.50
N ASP A 60 -12.61 -23.66 7.36
CA ASP A 60 -11.79 -22.92 6.39
C ASP A 60 -11.68 -23.63 5.03
N PHE A 61 -11.90 -24.94 4.90
CA PHE A 61 -11.81 -25.59 3.59
C PHE A 61 -12.95 -25.13 2.66
N LEU A 62 -12.66 -25.04 1.36
CA LEU A 62 -13.61 -24.65 0.31
C LEU A 62 -14.95 -25.39 0.41
N ALA A 63 -16.02 -24.69 0.76
CA ALA A 63 -17.35 -25.27 0.98
C ALA A 63 -17.84 -26.10 -0.23
N ARG A 64 -17.63 -25.59 -1.46
CA ARG A 64 -18.01 -26.27 -2.71
C ARG A 64 -17.24 -27.56 -3.00
N LYS A 65 -16.07 -27.74 -2.39
CA LYS A 65 -15.20 -28.92 -2.57
C LYS A 65 -15.23 -29.90 -1.40
N THR A 66 -16.26 -29.83 -0.55
CA THR A 66 -16.40 -30.74 0.61
C THR A 66 -16.35 -32.23 0.22
N ARG A 67 -16.86 -32.62 -0.97
CA ARG A 67 -16.77 -34.01 -1.45
C ARG A 67 -15.34 -34.40 -1.81
N GLU A 68 -14.59 -33.54 -2.50
CA GLU A 68 -13.18 -33.74 -2.83
C GLU A 68 -12.33 -33.84 -1.56
N ARG A 69 -12.57 -32.98 -0.58
CA ARG A 69 -11.92 -33.02 0.74
C ARG A 69 -12.01 -34.40 1.42
N LYS A 70 -13.19 -35.02 1.38
CA LYS A 70 -13.44 -36.34 1.98
C LYS A 70 -12.75 -37.48 1.24
N GLN A 71 -12.32 -37.28 -0.01
CA GLN A 71 -11.57 -38.26 -0.77
C GLN A 71 -10.07 -38.24 -0.44
N ILE A 72 -9.57 -37.16 0.17
CA ILE A 72 -8.18 -37.05 0.61
C ILE A 72 -7.97 -37.96 1.85
N PRO A 73 -7.03 -38.92 1.81
CA PRO A 73 -6.73 -39.83 2.92
C PRO A 73 -6.53 -39.09 4.25
N ALA A 74 -7.12 -39.61 5.34
CA ALA A 74 -7.13 -38.93 6.64
C ALA A 74 -5.74 -38.59 7.20
N GLY A 75 -4.71 -39.37 6.88
CA GLY A 75 -3.31 -39.11 7.30
C GLY A 75 -2.52 -38.18 6.37
N GLN A 76 -3.11 -37.71 5.27
CA GLN A 76 -2.43 -36.83 4.32
C GLN A 76 -2.66 -35.36 4.67
N LYS A 77 -1.56 -34.62 4.88
CA LYS A 77 -1.58 -33.17 5.03
C LYS A 77 -2.12 -32.50 3.77
N ILE A 78 -3.00 -31.52 3.97
CA ILE A 78 -3.56 -30.72 2.88
C ILE A 78 -2.87 -29.35 2.94
N PRO A 79 -2.00 -29.00 1.96
CA PRO A 79 -1.31 -27.72 1.99
C PRO A 79 -2.32 -26.57 1.84
N VAL A 80 -2.08 -25.51 2.62
CA VAL A 80 -2.86 -24.28 2.54
C VAL A 80 -1.97 -23.13 2.10
N VAL A 81 -0.85 -22.90 2.80
CA VAL A 81 0.13 -21.88 2.46
C VAL A 81 1.44 -22.56 2.11
N ARG A 82 1.98 -22.24 0.94
CA ARG A 82 3.38 -22.42 0.58
C ARG A 82 4.01 -21.05 0.48
N ALA A 83 4.98 -20.75 1.33
CA ALA A 83 5.70 -19.50 1.36
C ALA A 83 7.17 -19.74 1.02
N THR A 84 7.74 -18.91 0.15
CA THR A 84 9.18 -18.93 -0.16
C THR A 84 9.84 -17.80 0.60
N PHE A 85 10.81 -18.14 1.44
CA PHE A 85 11.65 -17.20 2.17
C PHE A 85 13.03 -17.15 1.56
N ARG A 86 13.73 -16.03 1.78
CA ARG A 86 15.10 -15.82 1.40
C ARG A 86 15.92 -15.44 2.63
N PHE A 87 17.03 -16.15 2.85
CA PHE A 87 18.03 -15.76 3.83
C PHE A 87 18.69 -14.44 3.42
N ASP A 88 18.95 -13.57 4.40
CA ASP A 88 19.74 -12.37 4.18
C ASP A 88 21.24 -12.68 4.09
N ASP A 89 22.03 -11.68 3.71
CA ASP A 89 23.47 -11.83 3.51
C ASP A 89 24.22 -12.21 4.81
N THR A 90 23.70 -11.82 5.98
CA THR A 90 24.31 -12.14 7.28
C THR A 90 24.06 -13.60 7.63
N GLU A 91 22.83 -14.06 7.45
CA GLU A 91 22.42 -15.46 7.64
C GLU A 91 23.16 -16.38 6.67
N MET A 92 23.23 -16.01 5.39
CA MET A 92 23.97 -16.77 4.38
C MET A 92 25.45 -16.88 4.72
N LYS A 93 26.06 -15.80 5.23
CA LYS A 93 27.46 -15.82 5.65
C LYS A 93 27.68 -16.75 6.86
N ALA A 94 26.78 -16.73 7.84
CA ALA A 94 26.86 -17.64 8.98
C ALA A 94 26.76 -19.11 8.55
N ILE A 95 25.83 -19.42 7.63
CA ILE A 95 25.71 -20.77 7.03
C ILE A 95 26.99 -21.17 6.30
N GLU A 96 27.59 -20.28 5.51
CA GLU A 96 28.83 -20.57 4.78
C GLU A 96 30.05 -20.71 5.70
N GLU A 97 30.11 -20.00 6.81
CA GLU A 97 31.16 -20.13 7.83
C GLU A 97 31.06 -21.46 8.57
N GLU A 98 29.85 -21.94 8.84
CA GLU A 98 29.63 -23.19 9.57
C GLU A 98 29.71 -24.44 8.69
N LEU A 99 29.08 -24.41 7.51
CA LEU A 99 28.85 -25.58 6.64
C LEU A 99 29.68 -25.52 5.35
N GLY A 100 30.36 -24.41 5.10
CA GLY A 100 31.25 -24.22 3.97
C GLY A 100 30.63 -23.45 2.81
N ARG A 101 31.49 -22.89 1.97
CA ARG A 101 31.07 -22.20 0.73
C ARG A 101 30.33 -23.17 -0.18
N LYS A 102 29.20 -22.70 -0.75
CA LYS A 102 28.28 -23.49 -1.59
C LYS A 102 27.51 -24.59 -0.85
N ALA A 103 27.44 -24.55 0.49
CA ALA A 103 26.54 -25.43 1.25
C ALA A 103 25.10 -25.29 0.74
N MET A 104 24.65 -24.07 0.48
CA MET A 104 23.36 -23.76 -0.11
C MET A 104 23.49 -23.56 -1.63
N LYS A 105 22.59 -24.18 -2.41
CA LYS A 105 22.45 -23.97 -3.86
C LYS A 105 21.62 -22.73 -4.19
N SER A 106 20.73 -22.35 -3.28
CA SER A 106 19.91 -21.14 -3.34
C SER A 106 19.82 -20.54 -1.94
N PRO A 107 19.79 -19.20 -1.80
CA PRO A 107 19.44 -18.55 -0.54
C PRO A 107 17.95 -18.67 -0.21
N GLU A 108 17.15 -19.22 -1.12
CA GLU A 108 15.70 -19.35 -1.00
C GLU A 108 15.30 -20.76 -0.55
N PHE A 109 14.26 -20.83 0.28
CA PHE A 109 13.68 -22.07 0.77
C PHE A 109 12.16 -21.95 0.93
N ASP A 110 11.47 -23.09 0.82
CA ASP A 110 10.01 -23.13 0.95
C ASP A 110 9.57 -23.60 2.34
N VAL A 111 8.48 -23.02 2.83
CA VAL A 111 7.78 -23.43 4.05
C VAL A 111 6.33 -23.74 3.69
N VAL A 112 5.84 -24.91 4.10
CA VAL A 112 4.47 -25.36 3.86
C VAL A 112 3.75 -25.64 5.17
N ILE A 113 2.55 -25.09 5.31
CA ILE A 113 1.61 -25.36 6.40
C ILE A 113 0.21 -25.63 5.84
N GLY A 114 -0.63 -26.35 6.59
CA GLY A 114 -2.01 -26.59 6.18
C GLY A 114 -2.84 -27.36 7.19
N TYR A 115 -3.85 -28.09 6.70
CA TYR A 115 -4.79 -28.83 7.54
C TYR A 115 -4.24 -30.19 7.99
N ARG A 116 -4.85 -30.74 9.05
CA ARG A 116 -4.59 -32.07 9.67
C ARG A 116 -3.25 -32.20 10.38
N ASP A 117 -2.24 -31.51 9.86
CA ASP A 117 -0.91 -31.38 10.45
C ASP A 117 -0.52 -29.89 10.46
N SER A 118 -0.48 -29.31 11.66
CA SER A 118 -0.12 -27.91 11.89
C SER A 118 1.39 -27.67 11.93
N THR A 119 2.22 -28.71 11.82
CA THR A 119 3.67 -28.53 11.78
C THR A 119 4.09 -27.83 10.48
N LYS A 120 5.21 -27.12 10.50
CA LYS A 120 5.78 -26.47 9.30
C LYS A 120 6.70 -27.45 8.60
N THR A 121 6.52 -27.61 7.29
CA THR A 121 7.41 -28.44 6.45
C THR A 121 8.35 -27.52 5.68
N PHE A 122 9.66 -27.65 5.91
CA PHE A 122 10.68 -26.84 5.26
C PHE A 122 11.35 -27.61 4.12
N ALA A 123 11.64 -26.94 3.01
CA ALA A 123 12.38 -27.49 1.89
C ALA A 123 13.53 -26.56 1.50
N PHE A 124 14.75 -26.97 1.83
CA PHE A 124 15.99 -26.26 1.51
C PHE A 124 16.65 -26.86 0.26
N SER A 125 17.31 -26.02 -0.52
CA SER A 125 18.13 -26.44 -1.65
C SER A 125 19.61 -26.36 -1.27
N TYR A 126 20.18 -27.46 -0.78
CA TYR A 126 21.59 -27.56 -0.38
C TYR A 126 22.39 -28.57 -1.23
N ASP A 127 23.71 -28.43 -1.19
CA ASP A 127 24.69 -29.36 -1.75
C ASP A 127 25.37 -30.12 -0.61
N GLU A 128 24.81 -31.27 -0.26
CA GLU A 128 25.31 -32.08 0.84
C GLU A 128 26.74 -32.58 0.62
N VAL A 129 27.15 -32.80 -0.64
CA VAL A 129 28.52 -33.21 -0.97
C VAL A 129 29.49 -32.07 -0.66
N ALA A 130 29.12 -30.82 -0.97
CA ALA A 130 29.93 -29.65 -0.62
C ALA A 130 30.08 -29.51 0.90
N VAL A 131 28.98 -29.71 1.65
CA VAL A 131 28.99 -29.67 3.12
C VAL A 131 29.88 -30.77 3.70
N VAL A 132 29.71 -32.01 3.27
CA VAL A 132 30.51 -33.16 3.72
C VAL A 132 32.00 -32.91 3.45
N ASN A 133 32.35 -32.41 2.25
CA ASN A 133 33.73 -32.07 1.93
C ASN A 133 34.30 -30.98 2.84
N HIS A 134 33.51 -29.95 3.14
CA HIS A 134 33.92 -28.89 4.05
C HIS A 134 34.17 -29.43 5.47
N LEU A 135 33.19 -30.14 6.04
CA LEU A 135 33.27 -30.72 7.38
C LEU A 135 34.49 -31.65 7.52
N ARG A 136 34.76 -32.47 6.49
CA ARG A 136 35.94 -33.35 6.45
C ARG A 136 37.24 -32.56 6.36
N SER A 137 37.29 -31.52 5.54
CA SER A 137 38.51 -30.71 5.37
C SER A 137 38.92 -29.98 6.65
N ALA A 138 37.96 -29.65 7.52
CA ALA A 138 38.19 -28.99 8.79
C ALA A 138 38.88 -29.90 9.84
N LEU A 139 38.85 -31.22 9.67
CA LEU A 139 39.37 -32.20 10.64
C LEU A 139 40.91 -32.34 10.62
N GLY A 140 41.58 -31.91 9.56
CA GLY A 140 43.05 -32.01 9.45
C GLY A 140 43.60 -33.45 9.55
N LEU A 141 42.88 -34.44 9.03
CA LEU A 141 43.19 -35.87 9.23
C LEU A 141 44.44 -36.36 8.47
N PRO A 142 45.14 -37.40 8.99
CA PRO A 142 46.19 -38.10 8.25
C PRO A 142 45.67 -38.69 6.93
N ALA A 143 46.53 -38.76 5.90
CA ALA A 143 46.14 -39.15 4.54
C ALA A 143 45.45 -40.52 4.43
N ALA A 144 45.81 -41.48 5.29
CA ALA A 144 45.18 -42.80 5.33
C ALA A 144 43.73 -42.73 5.82
N THR A 145 43.48 -42.02 6.92
CA THR A 145 42.14 -41.81 7.50
C THR A 145 41.27 -40.95 6.57
N ALA A 146 41.85 -39.91 5.98
CA ALA A 146 41.15 -39.04 5.01
C ALA A 146 40.67 -39.80 3.77
N LYS A 147 41.40 -40.86 3.36
CA LYS A 147 41.02 -41.76 2.27
C LYS A 147 39.90 -42.72 2.67
N ALA A 148 39.89 -43.20 3.92
CA ALA A 148 38.85 -44.11 4.43
C ALA A 148 37.47 -43.46 4.45
N ILE A 149 37.38 -42.22 4.95
CA ILE A 149 36.15 -41.41 4.89
C ILE A 149 35.95 -40.72 3.52
N GLY A 150 36.82 -41.04 2.57
CA GLY A 150 36.96 -40.51 1.20
C GLY A 150 35.67 -40.40 0.41
N SER A 151 34.87 -41.47 0.50
CA SER A 151 33.73 -41.77 -0.36
C SER A 151 32.39 -41.26 0.15
N ALA A 152 32.33 -40.77 1.38
CA ALA A 152 31.09 -40.25 1.97
C ALA A 152 30.57 -39.06 1.14
N LYS A 153 29.29 -39.11 0.76
CA LYS A 153 28.62 -38.06 -0.04
C LYS A 153 27.49 -37.39 0.73
N THR A 154 26.90 -38.10 1.68
CA THR A 154 25.88 -37.58 2.58
C THR A 154 26.40 -37.47 4.01
N VAL A 155 25.71 -36.73 4.85
CA VAL A 155 26.01 -36.61 6.28
C VAL A 155 25.84 -37.95 6.98
N ALA A 156 24.87 -38.76 6.56
CA ALA A 156 24.69 -40.13 7.04
C ALA A 156 25.90 -41.01 6.69
N ASP A 157 26.34 -41.02 5.42
CA ASP A 157 27.54 -41.77 5.01
C ASP A 157 28.79 -41.31 5.78
N LEU A 158 28.88 -40.00 6.05
CA LEU A 158 29.99 -39.43 6.80
C LEU A 158 29.97 -39.93 8.25
N LEU A 159 28.81 -39.93 8.90
CA LEU A 159 28.66 -40.42 10.26
C LEU A 159 29.01 -41.92 10.36
N ASP A 160 28.48 -42.74 9.45
CA ASP A 160 28.81 -44.17 9.37
C ASP A 160 30.32 -44.39 9.18
N ALA A 161 30.94 -43.64 8.26
CA ALA A 161 32.37 -43.76 8.00
C ALA A 161 33.25 -43.26 9.16
N LEU A 162 32.77 -42.33 9.98
CA LEU A 162 33.45 -41.88 11.20
C LEU A 162 33.36 -42.94 12.31
N ASP A 163 32.25 -43.67 12.38
CA ASP A 163 31.99 -44.72 13.36
C ASP A 163 32.75 -46.02 13.08
N GLU A 164 33.06 -46.30 11.81
CA GLU A 164 33.88 -47.44 11.39
C GLU A 164 35.39 -47.26 11.64
N LEU A 165 35.83 -46.09 12.12
CA LEU A 165 37.24 -45.85 12.44
C LEU A 165 37.65 -46.61 13.72
N GLU A 166 38.61 -47.53 13.61
CA GLU A 166 39.14 -48.28 14.77
C GLU A 166 39.81 -47.38 15.82
N GLU A 167 40.51 -46.33 15.39
CA GLU A 167 41.14 -45.32 16.26
C GLU A 167 40.77 -43.90 15.77
N PRO A 168 39.59 -43.38 16.14
CA PRO A 168 39.16 -42.06 15.69
C PRO A 168 39.94 -40.96 16.43
N PRO A 169 40.59 -40.02 15.71
CA PRO A 169 41.19 -38.86 16.34
C PRO A 169 40.13 -37.95 16.99
N SER A 170 40.50 -37.18 18.01
CA SER A 170 39.55 -36.38 18.81
C SER A 170 38.66 -35.44 17.99
N GLY A 171 39.17 -34.86 16.89
CA GLY A 171 38.38 -34.05 15.97
C GLY A 171 37.29 -34.83 15.24
N ALA A 172 37.56 -36.08 14.86
CA ALA A 172 36.59 -36.95 14.19
C ALA A 172 35.45 -37.34 15.16
N THR A 173 35.78 -37.68 16.41
CA THR A 173 34.80 -37.93 17.47
C THR A 173 33.94 -36.70 17.74
N ALA A 174 34.56 -35.52 17.87
CA ALA A 174 33.83 -34.27 18.11
C ALA A 174 32.87 -33.91 16.96
N LEU A 175 33.25 -34.18 15.71
CA LEU A 175 32.36 -33.98 14.57
C LEU A 175 31.21 -34.98 14.55
N ALA A 176 31.47 -36.27 14.82
CA ALA A 176 30.42 -37.29 14.90
C ALA A 176 29.40 -36.93 15.99
N ASP A 177 29.87 -36.51 17.18
CA ASP A 177 29.01 -36.07 18.27
C ASP A 177 28.21 -34.81 17.92
N ARG A 178 28.82 -33.87 17.20
CA ARG A 178 28.12 -32.68 16.67
C ARG A 178 27.00 -33.09 15.73
N ILE A 179 27.24 -33.98 14.77
CA ILE A 179 26.23 -34.46 13.82
C ILE A 179 25.10 -35.22 14.55
N ARG A 180 25.43 -36.04 15.55
CA ARG A 180 24.43 -36.73 16.39
C ARG A 180 23.59 -35.76 17.22
N GLY A 181 24.14 -34.61 17.56
CA GLY A 181 23.41 -33.52 18.20
C GLY A 181 22.34 -32.89 17.30
N TRP A 182 22.43 -33.08 15.98
CA TRP A 182 21.40 -32.64 15.04
C TRP A 182 20.18 -33.56 15.15
N ARG A 183 18.98 -32.99 15.10
CA ARG A 183 17.74 -33.77 15.10
C ARG A 183 17.74 -34.74 13.92
N ASP A 184 17.45 -36.01 14.22
CA ASP A 184 17.52 -37.14 13.29
C ASP A 184 18.88 -37.30 12.57
N SER A 185 19.96 -36.71 13.11
CA SER A 185 21.30 -36.63 12.48
C SER A 185 21.25 -36.08 11.04
N SER A 186 20.27 -35.21 10.75
CA SER A 186 19.97 -34.72 9.41
C SER A 186 20.44 -33.27 9.24
N LEU A 187 21.19 -33.02 8.17
CA LEU A 187 21.55 -31.65 7.77
C LEU A 187 20.33 -30.77 7.54
N GLY A 188 19.27 -31.32 6.95
CA GLY A 188 18.02 -30.59 6.75
C GLY A 188 17.41 -30.15 8.08
N CYS A 189 17.38 -31.03 9.07
CA CYS A 189 16.89 -30.68 10.41
C CYS A 189 17.79 -29.67 11.12
N HIS A 190 19.12 -29.79 10.98
CA HIS A 190 20.06 -28.78 11.49
C HIS A 190 19.80 -27.39 10.89
N LEU A 191 19.61 -27.31 9.57
CA LEU A 191 19.27 -26.06 8.89
C LEU A 191 17.94 -25.47 9.39
N ILE A 192 16.92 -26.30 9.64
CA ILE A 192 15.65 -25.86 10.25
C ILE A 192 15.90 -25.29 11.65
N ASP A 193 16.57 -26.06 12.50
CA ASP A 193 16.62 -25.81 13.93
C ASP A 193 17.57 -24.65 14.27
N GLN A 194 18.62 -24.41 13.46
CA GLN A 194 19.55 -23.30 13.65
C GLN A 194 19.19 -22.03 12.87
N TYR A 195 18.74 -22.16 11.62
CA TYR A 195 18.59 -21.01 10.72
C TYR A 195 17.14 -20.78 10.25
N GLY A 196 16.40 -21.84 9.95
CA GLY A 196 15.08 -21.74 9.34
C GLY A 196 13.98 -21.27 10.31
N SER A 197 13.78 -22.00 11.40
CA SER A 197 12.70 -21.73 12.36
C SER A 197 12.99 -20.54 13.30
N PRO A 198 14.22 -20.36 13.83
CA PRO A 198 14.50 -19.24 14.74
C PRO A 198 14.45 -17.87 14.07
N SER A 199 14.87 -17.77 12.81
CA SER A 199 14.91 -16.51 12.05
C SER A 199 13.63 -16.23 11.26
N MET A 200 12.61 -17.07 11.37
CA MET A 200 11.36 -16.87 10.64
C MET A 200 10.62 -15.65 11.20
N PRO A 201 10.23 -14.67 10.36
CA PRO A 201 9.54 -13.49 10.85
C PRO A 201 8.17 -13.85 11.41
N ASN A 202 7.71 -13.09 12.39
CA ASN A 202 6.37 -13.24 12.94
C ASN A 202 5.36 -12.39 12.16
N PHE A 203 4.15 -12.92 12.00
CA PHE A 203 3.07 -12.26 11.25
C PHE A 203 2.11 -11.59 12.22
N VAL A 204 1.83 -10.32 11.96
CA VAL A 204 0.86 -9.50 12.71
C VAL A 204 -0.28 -9.18 11.76
N TYR A 205 -1.48 -9.64 12.06
CA TYR A 205 -2.68 -9.29 11.29
C TYR A 205 -3.44 -8.19 12.01
N PHE A 206 -3.85 -7.12 11.33
CA PHE A 206 -4.63 -6.02 11.93
C PHE A 206 -5.81 -5.67 11.02
N ALA A 207 -7.02 -5.68 11.57
CA ALA A 207 -8.27 -5.43 10.84
C ALA A 207 -8.98 -4.15 11.32
N ASP A 208 -9.98 -3.68 10.56
CA ASP A 208 -10.73 -2.44 10.85
C ASP A 208 -11.47 -2.45 12.21
N TYR A 209 -11.75 -3.63 12.78
CA TYR A 209 -12.48 -3.80 14.05
C TYR A 209 -11.57 -3.92 15.29
N ASP A 210 -10.25 -3.84 15.12
CA ASP A 210 -9.29 -3.92 16.23
C ASP A 210 -9.09 -2.58 16.94
N THR A 211 -10.19 -1.98 17.42
CA THR A 211 -10.18 -0.67 18.10
C THR A 211 -9.98 -0.78 19.60
N MET A 212 -9.15 0.09 20.17
CA MET A 212 -8.94 0.27 21.60
C MET A 212 -10.22 0.75 22.29
N PRO A 213 -10.60 0.15 23.44
CA PRO A 213 -11.74 0.64 24.20
C PRO A 213 -11.43 2.00 24.83
N GLY A 214 -12.30 2.98 24.63
CA GLY A 214 -12.20 4.28 25.29
C GLY A 214 -12.58 4.28 26.76
N LYS A 215 -13.10 3.16 27.30
CA LYS A 215 -13.48 3.02 28.71
C LYS A 215 -13.36 1.56 29.19
N VAL A 216 -12.66 1.34 30.29
CA VAL A 216 -12.44 0.02 30.89
C VAL A 216 -12.51 0.05 32.41
N ALA A 217 -12.96 -1.04 33.03
CA ALA A 217 -12.80 -1.25 34.47
C ALA A 217 -11.43 -1.87 34.73
N LEU A 218 -10.57 -1.19 35.49
CA LEU A 218 -9.19 -1.63 35.71
C LEU A 218 -9.09 -2.99 36.43
N PRO A 219 -9.89 -3.29 37.47
CA PRO A 219 -9.88 -4.62 38.09
C PRO A 219 -10.19 -5.74 37.10
N ASP A 220 -11.11 -5.50 36.17
CA ASP A 220 -11.48 -6.47 35.15
C ASP A 220 -10.37 -6.66 34.11
N LEU A 221 -9.80 -5.55 33.63
CA LEU A 221 -8.68 -5.55 32.70
C LEU A 221 -7.47 -6.33 33.27
N ILE A 222 -7.15 -6.13 34.55
CA ILE A 222 -6.07 -6.85 35.24
C ILE A 222 -6.36 -8.36 35.31
N ARG A 223 -7.60 -8.75 35.67
CA ARG A 223 -7.99 -10.16 35.72
C ARG A 223 -7.88 -10.82 34.34
N ARG A 224 -8.36 -10.15 33.30
CA ARG A 224 -8.33 -10.65 31.91
C ARG A 224 -6.92 -10.74 31.35
N ARG A 225 -6.05 -9.77 31.69
CA ARG A 225 -4.62 -9.85 31.38
C ARG A 225 -3.97 -11.07 32.04
N ALA A 226 -4.26 -11.30 33.32
CA ALA A 226 -3.70 -12.44 34.07
C ALA A 226 -4.20 -13.81 33.57
N SER A 227 -5.43 -13.89 33.06
CA SER A 227 -5.99 -15.12 32.47
C SER A 227 -5.59 -15.34 31.01
N GLY A 228 -4.92 -14.37 30.37
CA GLY A 228 -4.62 -14.39 28.94
C GLY A 228 -5.85 -14.15 28.03
N ASP A 229 -7.02 -13.85 28.61
CA ASP A 229 -8.26 -13.56 27.88
C ASP A 229 -8.41 -12.05 27.61
N ILE A 230 -7.39 -11.49 26.97
CA ILE A 230 -7.33 -10.06 26.65
C ILE A 230 -7.51 -9.83 25.16
N THR A 231 -8.41 -8.91 24.81
CA THR A 231 -8.62 -8.51 23.42
C THR A 231 -7.45 -7.68 22.90
N ARG A 232 -7.31 -7.59 21.58
CA ARG A 232 -6.28 -6.74 20.95
C ARG A 232 -6.47 -5.26 21.27
N GLY A 233 -7.71 -4.78 21.26
CA GLY A 233 -8.03 -3.40 21.67
C GLY A 233 -7.59 -3.12 23.12
N GLU A 234 -7.81 -4.07 24.03
CA GLU A 234 -7.34 -3.94 25.42
C GLU A 234 -5.81 -3.99 25.53
N ARG A 235 -5.11 -4.77 24.69
CA ARG A 235 -3.63 -4.72 24.62
C ARG A 235 -3.14 -3.36 24.12
N ALA A 236 -3.77 -2.78 23.10
CA ALA A 236 -3.46 -1.44 22.65
C ALA A 236 -3.59 -0.39 23.77
N LEU A 237 -4.61 -0.53 24.63
CA LEU A 237 -4.76 0.32 25.82
C LEU A 237 -3.66 0.07 26.87
N LEU A 238 -3.27 -1.19 27.10
CA LEU A 238 -2.16 -1.50 28.01
C LEU A 238 -0.83 -0.95 27.49
N SER A 239 -0.58 -1.06 26.18
CA SER A 239 0.59 -0.45 25.53
C SER A 239 0.61 1.06 25.73
N LEU A 240 -0.55 1.72 25.59
CA LEU A 240 -0.67 3.14 25.86
C LEU A 240 -0.27 3.51 27.30
N LEU A 241 -0.68 2.69 28.28
CA LEU A 241 -0.31 2.87 29.68
C LEU A 241 1.19 2.60 29.92
N ASP A 242 1.75 1.58 29.29
CA ASP A 242 3.18 1.25 29.39
C ASP A 242 4.07 2.34 28.76
N MET A 243 3.67 2.88 27.61
CA MET A 243 4.30 4.06 27.02
C MET A 243 4.24 5.27 27.96
N ALA A 244 3.17 5.37 28.75
CA ALA A 244 3.04 6.39 29.77
C ALA A 244 3.84 6.11 31.05
N GLY A 245 4.49 4.95 31.14
CA GLY A 245 5.26 4.50 32.30
C GLY A 245 4.38 4.10 33.49
N VAL A 246 3.11 3.74 33.25
CA VAL A 246 2.12 3.47 34.30
C VAL A 246 1.55 2.07 34.16
N SER A 247 1.59 1.28 35.24
CA SER A 247 0.94 -0.02 35.28
C SER A 247 -0.55 0.09 35.69
N PRO A 248 -1.45 -0.77 35.16
CA PRO A 248 -2.85 -0.82 35.60
C PRO A 248 -3.03 -1.05 37.10
N GLU A 249 -2.10 -1.77 37.74
CA GLU A 249 -2.12 -2.08 39.17
C GLU A 249 -1.92 -0.84 40.04
N GLU A 250 -1.15 0.14 39.57
CA GLU A 250 -0.85 1.36 40.34
C GLU A 250 -2.10 2.18 40.64
N PHE A 251 -3.12 2.07 39.78
CA PHE A 251 -4.42 2.72 40.00
C PHE A 251 -5.25 2.09 41.12
N GLN A 252 -4.89 0.93 41.66
CA GLN A 252 -5.62 0.35 42.81
C GLN A 252 -5.30 1.07 44.12
N ASP A 253 -4.21 1.84 44.18
CA ASP A 253 -3.81 2.62 45.34
C ASP A 253 -4.47 4.01 45.34
N SER A 254 -5.37 4.26 46.30
CA SER A 254 -6.08 5.54 46.43
C SER A 254 -5.15 6.72 46.72
N ASP A 255 -4.00 6.48 47.36
CA ASP A 255 -3.10 7.54 47.84
C ASP A 255 -2.18 8.07 46.73
N GLN A 256 -2.07 7.35 45.60
CA GLN A 256 -1.21 7.72 44.46
C GLN A 256 -1.99 8.28 43.26
N HIS A 257 -3.33 8.33 43.32
CA HIS A 257 -4.18 8.72 42.19
C HIS A 257 -3.81 10.08 41.58
N GLU A 258 -3.54 11.11 42.38
CA GLU A 258 -3.22 12.44 41.87
C GLU A 258 -1.82 12.51 41.22
N ARG A 259 -0.88 11.69 41.72
CA ARG A 259 0.45 11.55 41.11
C ARG A 259 0.37 10.78 39.79
N LEU A 260 -0.37 9.67 39.76
CA LEU A 260 -0.63 8.88 38.57
C LEU A 260 -1.33 9.70 37.49
N ILE A 261 -2.35 10.49 37.85
CA ILE A 261 -3.02 11.41 36.92
C ILE A 261 -2.00 12.39 36.31
N ARG A 262 -1.08 12.94 37.10
CA ARG A 262 -0.04 13.85 36.59
C ARG A 262 1.00 13.14 35.70
N GLU A 263 1.39 11.92 36.02
CA GLU A 263 2.31 11.12 35.17
C GLU A 263 1.62 10.78 33.84
N LEU A 264 0.33 10.43 33.85
CA LEU A 264 -0.48 10.19 32.65
C LEU A 264 -0.70 11.46 31.82
N GLU A 265 -0.91 12.62 32.45
CA GLU A 265 -1.03 13.91 31.75
C GLU A 265 0.29 14.30 31.06
N ASN A 266 1.45 14.04 31.69
CA ASN A 266 2.75 14.30 31.07
C ASN A 266 3.02 13.36 29.90
N SER A 267 2.64 12.09 30.03
CA SER A 267 2.82 11.06 29.01
C SER A 267 1.82 11.15 27.85
N GLY A 268 0.61 11.66 28.10
CA GLY A 268 -0.39 11.92 27.06
C GLY A 268 0.10 12.87 25.96
N ASN A 269 1.05 13.76 26.29
CA ASN A 269 1.70 14.63 25.31
C ASN A 269 2.62 13.85 24.36
N VAL A 270 3.39 12.87 24.86
CA VAL A 270 4.31 12.07 24.03
C VAL A 270 3.54 11.28 22.97
N ILE A 271 2.45 10.62 23.40
CA ILE A 271 1.60 9.87 22.48
C ILE A 271 0.87 10.81 21.51
N SER A 272 0.42 11.98 21.98
CA SER A 272 -0.21 12.98 21.11
C SER A 272 0.77 13.43 20.03
N ASP A 273 1.99 13.81 20.40
CA ASP A 273 3.03 14.26 19.45
C ASP A 273 3.29 13.17 18.38
N GLU A 274 3.48 11.92 18.80
CA GLU A 274 3.77 10.81 17.89
C GLU A 274 2.60 10.46 16.94
N VAL A 275 1.36 10.54 17.42
CA VAL A 275 0.16 10.35 16.59
C VAL A 275 0.00 11.51 15.61
N PHE A 276 0.24 12.75 16.05
CA PHE A 276 0.04 13.96 15.24
C PHE A 276 1.17 14.25 14.25
N ASP A 277 2.33 13.61 14.39
CA ASP A 277 3.37 13.60 13.36
C ASP A 277 2.82 13.05 12.02
N TYR A 278 2.02 11.98 12.11
CA TYR A 278 1.45 11.32 10.94
C TYR A 278 0.02 11.78 10.63
N TRP A 279 -0.75 12.24 11.62
CA TRP A 279 -2.13 12.69 11.44
C TRP A 279 -2.26 14.20 11.16
N SER A 280 -2.43 14.58 9.89
CA SER A 280 -2.42 15.99 9.47
C SER A 280 -3.77 16.73 9.65
N GLN A 281 -4.88 16.01 9.86
CA GLN A 281 -6.22 16.60 9.81
C GLN A 281 -6.56 17.50 11.00
N ASN A 282 -5.97 17.26 12.17
CA ASN A 282 -6.28 18.02 13.38
C ASN A 282 -5.14 17.92 14.41
N THR A 283 -4.19 18.86 14.34
CA THR A 283 -3.06 18.97 15.27
C THR A 283 -3.43 19.64 16.59
N GLU A 284 -4.71 19.99 16.79
CA GLU A 284 -5.22 20.70 17.97
C GLU A 284 -5.93 19.73 18.94
N LEU A 285 -5.53 18.46 18.93
CA LEU A 285 -6.11 17.41 19.77
C LEU A 285 -5.08 16.96 20.81
N GLU A 286 -5.55 16.62 22.00
CA GLU A 286 -4.75 16.10 23.11
C GLU A 286 -5.48 14.89 23.70
N VAL A 287 -4.75 13.80 23.93
CA VAL A 287 -5.31 12.62 24.59
C VAL A 287 -5.20 12.78 26.10
N GLN A 288 -6.33 12.58 26.79
CA GLN A 288 -6.46 12.71 28.24
C GLN A 288 -6.97 11.40 28.83
N LEU A 289 -6.33 10.94 29.90
CA LEU A 289 -6.75 9.77 30.66
C LEU A 289 -7.44 10.24 31.94
N LYS A 290 -8.66 9.75 32.19
CA LYS A 290 -9.43 10.06 33.40
C LYS A 290 -9.76 8.80 34.17
N VAL A 291 -9.57 8.87 35.49
CA VAL A 291 -10.01 7.82 36.41
C VAL A 291 -11.36 8.22 37.01
N LEU A 292 -12.33 7.33 36.91
CA LEU A 292 -13.69 7.51 37.39
C LEU A 292 -13.99 6.50 38.51
N ALA A 293 -14.89 6.89 39.41
CA ALA A 293 -15.46 5.98 40.39
C ALA A 293 -16.34 4.92 39.69
N PRO A 294 -16.55 3.75 40.33
CA PRO A 294 -17.49 2.75 39.82
C PRO A 294 -18.90 3.33 39.65
N GLU A 295 -19.62 2.81 38.66
CA GLU A 295 -20.95 3.31 38.32
C GLU A 295 -22.02 2.64 39.19
N THR A 296 -22.65 3.43 40.06
CA THR A 296 -23.71 2.93 40.96
C THR A 296 -24.87 2.35 40.16
N GLY A 297 -25.13 1.05 40.36
CA GLY A 297 -26.23 0.34 39.68
C GLY A 297 -25.91 -0.15 38.26
N ALA A 298 -24.65 0.01 37.79
CA ALA A 298 -24.21 -0.58 36.54
C ALA A 298 -24.10 -2.12 36.63
N VAL A 299 -24.12 -2.77 35.47
CA VAL A 299 -23.78 -4.20 35.35
C VAL A 299 -22.25 -4.37 35.34
N PRO A 300 -21.73 -5.54 35.74
CA PRO A 300 -20.32 -5.87 35.51
C PRO A 300 -19.89 -5.67 34.06
N PRO A 301 -18.67 -5.15 33.81
CA PRO A 301 -17.61 -4.90 34.80
C PRO A 301 -17.61 -3.49 35.42
N PHE A 302 -18.51 -2.58 35.03
CA PHE A 302 -18.47 -1.16 35.45
C PHE A 302 -19.07 -0.90 36.84
N ASN A 303 -19.59 -1.92 37.51
CA ASN A 303 -19.97 -1.88 38.92
C ASN A 303 -18.74 -1.92 39.85
N GLU A 304 -17.57 -2.27 39.33
CA GLU A 304 -16.28 -2.28 40.02
C GLU A 304 -15.37 -1.19 39.45
N GLY A 305 -14.53 -0.60 40.30
CA GLY A 305 -13.61 0.47 39.91
C GLY A 305 -12.22 0.26 40.52
N PRO A 306 -11.24 1.10 40.17
CA PRO A 306 -11.39 2.31 39.35
C PRO A 306 -11.69 2.04 37.87
N ILE A 307 -12.39 2.97 37.22
CA ILE A 307 -12.68 2.93 35.78
C ILE A 307 -11.74 3.90 35.07
N LEU A 308 -10.98 3.42 34.10
CA LEU A 308 -10.16 4.26 33.23
C LEU A 308 -10.97 4.66 32.00
N GLN A 309 -11.01 5.97 31.70
CA GLN A 309 -11.64 6.52 30.50
C GLN A 309 -10.63 7.35 29.71
N VAL A 310 -10.44 6.98 28.45
CA VAL A 310 -9.69 7.76 27.46
C VAL A 310 -10.61 8.83 26.88
N ARG A 311 -10.11 10.06 26.81
CA ARG A 311 -10.82 11.23 26.29
C ARG A 311 -9.92 12.00 25.34
N VAL A 312 -10.54 12.71 24.41
CA VAL A 312 -9.84 13.59 23.48
C VAL A 312 -10.27 15.01 23.73
N PHE A 313 -9.32 15.85 24.14
CA PHE A 313 -9.51 17.29 24.30
C PHE A 313 -9.16 18.00 23.01
N ASN A 314 -10.03 18.89 22.56
CA ASN A 314 -9.75 19.77 21.43
C ASN A 314 -9.39 21.15 21.98
N THR A 315 -8.16 21.60 21.74
CA THR A 315 -7.63 22.85 22.30
C THR A 315 -8.30 24.09 21.71
N ARG A 316 -8.72 24.02 20.44
CA ARG A 316 -9.44 25.11 19.75
C ARG A 316 -10.86 25.33 20.27
N HIS A 317 -11.61 24.25 20.46
CA HIS A 317 -12.97 24.29 20.98
C HIS A 317 -13.03 24.25 22.51
N ARG A 318 -11.90 23.99 23.17
CA ARG A 318 -11.76 23.86 24.62
C ARG A 318 -12.77 22.87 25.22
N ALA A 319 -12.99 21.77 24.51
CA ALA A 319 -13.96 20.75 24.87
C ALA A 319 -13.32 19.35 24.85
N SER A 320 -13.69 18.51 25.81
CA SER A 320 -13.24 17.12 25.94
C SER A 320 -14.40 16.17 25.67
N VAL A 321 -14.22 15.23 24.76
CA VAL A 321 -15.18 14.16 24.45
C VAL A 321 -14.59 12.78 24.76
N PRO A 322 -15.40 11.76 25.10
CA PRO A 322 -14.92 10.38 25.19
C PRO A 322 -14.25 9.91 23.89
N PHE A 323 -13.23 9.06 24.00
CA PHE A 323 -12.51 8.52 22.86
C PHE A 323 -13.42 7.76 21.88
N ASP A 324 -14.34 6.95 22.41
CA ASP A 324 -15.31 6.19 21.60
C ASP A 324 -16.31 7.07 20.82
N GLU A 325 -16.48 8.34 21.20
CA GLU A 325 -17.34 9.30 20.51
C GLU A 325 -16.62 10.05 19.37
N ARG A 326 -15.33 9.76 19.14
CA ARG A 326 -14.57 10.30 18.01
C ARG A 326 -14.92 9.58 16.71
N SER A 327 -14.41 10.10 15.58
CA SER A 327 -14.59 9.42 14.31
C SER A 327 -13.96 8.03 14.37
N ARG A 328 -14.66 7.02 13.84
CA ARG A 328 -14.16 5.63 13.78
C ARG A 328 -12.75 5.54 13.20
N GLY A 329 -12.45 6.36 12.19
CA GLY A 329 -11.13 6.40 11.59
C GLY A 329 -10.03 6.92 12.53
N PHE A 330 -10.32 7.94 13.33
CA PHE A 330 -9.36 8.42 14.35
C PHE A 330 -9.12 7.35 15.42
N VAL A 331 -10.20 6.73 15.91
CA VAL A 331 -10.13 5.64 16.90
C VAL A 331 -9.28 4.49 16.37
N TRP A 332 -9.54 4.05 15.13
CA TRP A 332 -8.78 2.99 14.47
C TRP A 332 -7.30 3.35 14.32
N PHE A 333 -6.99 4.53 13.77
CA PHE A 333 -5.61 4.97 13.54
C PHE A 333 -4.81 5.03 14.84
N PHE A 334 -5.40 5.60 15.89
CA PHE A 334 -4.78 5.67 17.20
C PHE A 334 -4.55 4.27 17.80
N SER A 335 -5.54 3.38 17.68
CA SER A 335 -5.46 2.01 18.19
C SER A 335 -4.36 1.21 17.50
N PHE A 336 -4.25 1.37 16.18
CA PHE A 336 -3.19 0.76 15.37
C PHE A 336 -1.80 1.24 15.84
N LEU A 337 -1.61 2.54 15.99
CA LEU A 337 -0.31 3.09 16.38
C LEU A 337 0.10 2.65 17.80
N ALA A 338 -0.84 2.70 18.76
CA ALA A 338 -0.58 2.25 20.13
C ALA A 338 -0.18 0.76 20.19
N TYR A 339 -0.88 -0.09 19.43
CA TYR A 339 -0.55 -1.51 19.34
C TYR A 339 0.79 -1.75 18.63
N PHE A 340 1.07 -1.02 17.54
CA PHE A 340 2.33 -1.15 16.82
C PHE A 340 3.54 -0.74 17.69
N ASN A 341 3.40 0.31 18.50
CA ASN A 341 4.43 0.72 19.45
C ASN A 341 4.76 -0.36 20.49
N GLU A 342 3.77 -1.14 20.93
CA GLU A 342 3.97 -2.31 21.80
C GLU A 342 4.91 -3.32 21.15
N LEU A 343 4.66 -3.62 19.88
CA LEU A 343 5.41 -4.60 19.11
C LEU A 343 6.85 -4.15 18.88
N GLU A 344 7.07 -2.85 18.60
CA GLU A 344 8.41 -2.27 18.51
C GLU A 344 9.14 -2.33 19.87
N ALA A 345 8.45 -1.98 20.97
CA ALA A 345 9.03 -1.99 22.32
C ALA A 345 9.40 -3.40 22.81
N ALA A 346 8.63 -4.42 22.42
CA ALA A 346 8.92 -5.82 22.72
C ALA A 346 10.18 -6.36 22.00
N GLY A 347 10.83 -5.55 21.15
CA GLY A 347 12.04 -5.95 20.42
C GLY A 347 11.76 -6.92 19.27
N SER A 348 10.51 -6.99 18.80
CA SER A 348 10.13 -7.82 17.66
C SER A 348 10.63 -7.16 16.37
N THR A 349 11.88 -7.45 16.02
CA THR A 349 12.58 -6.75 14.92
C THR A 349 12.24 -7.31 13.54
N ASP A 350 11.80 -8.56 13.45
CA ASP A 350 11.46 -9.22 12.19
C ASP A 350 9.94 -9.51 12.09
N LEU A 351 9.17 -8.48 11.74
CA LEU A 351 7.72 -8.56 11.58
C LEU A 351 7.29 -8.48 10.12
N ILE A 352 6.23 -9.23 9.81
CA ILE A 352 5.42 -9.06 8.60
C ILE A 352 4.05 -8.55 9.02
N LEU A 353 3.75 -7.30 8.70
CA LEU A 353 2.50 -6.62 9.02
C LEU A 353 1.48 -6.88 7.93
N LEU A 354 0.32 -7.44 8.29
CA LEU A 354 -0.80 -7.74 7.41
C LEU A 354 -1.98 -6.83 7.76
N LEU A 355 -2.15 -5.74 7.02
CA LEU A 355 -3.15 -4.72 7.30
C LEU A 355 -4.38 -4.92 6.40
N ASP A 356 -5.52 -5.29 6.99
CA ASP A 356 -6.71 -5.63 6.23
C ASP A 356 -7.67 -4.44 6.12
N GLU A 357 -7.83 -3.95 4.88
CA GLU A 357 -8.58 -2.75 4.52
C GLU A 357 -8.33 -1.60 5.53
N PRO A 358 -7.07 -1.20 5.72
CA PRO A 358 -6.73 -0.29 6.80
C PRO A 358 -7.31 1.10 6.53
N GLY A 359 -7.99 1.66 7.53
CA GLY A 359 -8.56 3.00 7.43
C GLY A 359 -9.77 3.13 6.50
N LEU A 360 -10.63 2.11 6.38
CA LEU A 360 -11.89 2.19 5.60
C LEU A 360 -12.78 3.37 6.02
N SER A 361 -12.74 3.72 7.31
CA SER A 361 -13.51 4.81 7.88
C SER A 361 -12.81 6.17 7.80
N LEU A 362 -11.61 6.24 7.21
CA LEU A 362 -10.85 7.46 6.95
C LEU A 362 -11.30 8.12 5.64
N HIS A 363 -11.28 9.45 5.63
CA HIS A 363 -11.40 10.22 4.39
C HIS A 363 -10.08 10.20 3.62
N GLY A 364 -10.11 10.47 2.30
CA GLY A 364 -8.96 10.33 1.40
C GLY A 364 -7.65 10.94 1.92
N ARG A 365 -7.65 12.16 2.47
CA ARG A 365 -6.43 12.76 3.06
C ARG A 365 -5.85 11.98 4.24
N ALA A 366 -6.68 11.38 5.08
CA ALA A 366 -6.19 10.56 6.19
C ALA A 366 -5.73 9.17 5.73
N GLN A 367 -6.22 8.70 4.58
CA GLN A 367 -5.69 7.51 3.90
C GLN A 367 -4.30 7.81 3.31
N GLU A 368 -4.08 9.00 2.76
CA GLU A 368 -2.75 9.48 2.34
C GLU A 368 -1.79 9.59 3.54
N ASP A 369 -2.24 10.13 4.68
CA ASP A 369 -1.47 10.15 5.93
C ASP A 369 -1.05 8.73 6.39
N LEU A 370 -1.96 7.77 6.25
CA LEU A 370 -1.70 6.37 6.57
C LEU A 370 -0.70 5.71 5.62
N LEU A 371 -0.78 5.99 4.32
CA LEU A 371 0.24 5.55 3.36
C LEU A 371 1.62 6.10 3.72
N ARG A 372 1.70 7.39 4.11
CA ARG A 372 2.94 8.00 4.59
C ARG A 372 3.48 7.30 5.83
N LEU A 373 2.64 6.98 6.81
CA LEU A 373 3.03 6.19 7.99
C LEU A 373 3.60 4.82 7.57
N ILE A 374 2.93 4.12 6.65
CA ILE A 374 3.39 2.82 6.13
C ILE A 374 4.78 2.95 5.51
N ASP A 375 4.97 3.93 4.62
CA ASP A 375 6.19 4.07 3.83
C ASP A 375 7.37 4.65 4.65
N GLU A 376 7.12 5.60 5.55
CA GLU A 376 8.19 6.30 6.30
C GLU A 376 8.56 5.62 7.63
N ARG A 377 7.61 4.94 8.29
CA ARG A 377 7.85 4.35 9.61
C ARG A 377 7.90 2.82 9.59
N LEU A 378 6.94 2.17 8.93
CA LEU A 378 6.78 0.71 9.01
C LEU A 378 7.73 -0.01 8.06
N ALA A 379 7.68 0.34 6.77
CA ALA A 379 8.42 -0.29 5.68
C ALA A 379 9.96 -0.32 5.86
N PRO A 380 10.62 0.67 6.51
CA PRO A 380 12.05 0.62 6.72
C PRO A 380 12.52 -0.50 7.65
N LYS A 381 11.63 -1.01 8.52
CA LYS A 381 11.96 -2.04 9.53
C LYS A 381 11.23 -3.36 9.30
N HIS A 382 10.09 -3.34 8.63
CA HIS A 382 9.17 -4.48 8.53
C HIS A 382 8.61 -4.62 7.12
N GLN A 383 8.26 -5.84 6.72
CA GLN A 383 7.50 -6.04 5.48
C GLN A 383 6.02 -5.76 5.76
N VAL A 384 5.37 -5.00 4.88
CA VAL A 384 3.96 -4.63 5.02
C VAL A 384 3.17 -5.15 3.83
N LEU A 385 2.18 -6.00 4.08
CA LEU A 385 1.19 -6.40 3.10
C LEU A 385 -0.14 -5.77 3.54
N TYR A 386 -0.79 -5.02 2.67
CA TYR A 386 -2.11 -4.48 2.98
C TYR A 386 -3.10 -4.68 1.85
N THR A 387 -4.38 -4.73 2.19
CA THR A 387 -5.47 -4.87 1.22
C THR A 387 -6.21 -3.55 1.08
N THR A 388 -6.69 -3.24 -0.12
CA THR A 388 -7.54 -2.06 -0.29
C THR A 388 -8.49 -2.15 -1.50
N HIS A 389 -9.64 -1.49 -1.38
CA HIS A 389 -10.43 -1.04 -2.53
C HIS A 389 -10.40 0.49 -2.72
N SER A 390 -9.71 1.23 -1.84
CA SER A 390 -9.64 2.69 -1.91
C SER A 390 -8.57 3.14 -2.92
N PRO A 391 -8.93 4.00 -3.89
CA PRO A 391 -7.94 4.67 -4.75
C PRO A 391 -6.89 5.47 -3.97
N PHE A 392 -7.26 6.06 -2.83
CA PHE A 392 -6.35 6.89 -2.02
C PHE A 392 -5.35 6.06 -1.20
N MET A 393 -5.53 4.73 -1.16
CA MET A 393 -4.61 3.78 -0.55
C MET A 393 -3.72 3.10 -1.60
N VAL A 394 -3.75 3.58 -2.85
CA VAL A 394 -2.86 3.14 -3.94
C VAL A 394 -1.90 4.27 -4.25
N ASP A 395 -0.60 4.00 -4.11
CA ASP A 395 0.43 4.96 -4.50
C ASP A 395 0.68 4.87 -6.01
N PRO A 396 0.36 5.93 -6.78
CA PRO A 396 0.53 5.92 -8.22
C PRO A 396 2.00 5.96 -8.67
N HIS A 397 2.94 6.37 -7.80
CA HIS A 397 4.38 6.37 -8.10
C HIS A 397 5.03 4.99 -7.93
N ASN A 398 4.39 4.10 -7.17
CA ASN A 398 4.93 2.79 -6.82
C ASN A 398 4.03 1.62 -7.25
N LEU A 399 3.49 1.68 -8.48
CA LEU A 399 2.60 0.64 -9.00
C LEU A 399 3.22 -0.77 -9.04
N GLN A 400 4.54 -0.89 -9.11
CA GLN A 400 5.23 -2.18 -9.03
C GLN A 400 4.88 -2.97 -7.75
N ARG A 401 4.47 -2.27 -6.69
CA ARG A 401 4.11 -2.84 -5.39
C ARG A 401 2.70 -3.40 -5.33
N VAL A 402 1.90 -3.15 -6.38
CA VAL A 402 0.49 -3.55 -6.44
C VAL A 402 0.36 -4.98 -6.98
N ARG A 403 -0.55 -5.74 -6.40
CA ARG A 403 -1.09 -7.00 -6.92
C ARG A 403 -2.60 -6.89 -7.00
N THR A 404 -3.19 -7.27 -8.13
CA THR A 404 -4.65 -7.30 -8.29
C THR A 404 -5.21 -8.63 -7.80
N VAL A 405 -6.32 -8.58 -7.07
CA VAL A 405 -7.01 -9.76 -6.53
C VAL A 405 -8.40 -9.86 -7.14
N MET A 406 -8.63 -10.92 -7.91
CA MET A 406 -9.85 -11.15 -8.69
C MET A 406 -10.51 -12.44 -8.24
N ASP A 407 -11.83 -12.43 -8.03
CA ASP A 407 -12.60 -13.66 -7.87
C ASP A 407 -13.01 -14.21 -9.24
N MET A 408 -12.55 -15.42 -9.55
CA MET A 408 -12.79 -16.06 -10.84
C MET A 408 -13.85 -17.14 -10.69
N GLU A 409 -14.79 -17.22 -11.65
CA GLU A 409 -15.84 -18.26 -11.68
C GLU A 409 -15.29 -19.69 -11.50
N ARG A 410 -14.06 -19.93 -11.98
CA ARG A 410 -13.31 -21.17 -11.77
C ARG A 410 -11.97 -20.83 -11.11
N GLY A 411 -11.64 -21.54 -10.03
CA GLY A 411 -10.40 -21.34 -9.28
C GLY A 411 -10.50 -20.36 -8.09
N GLY A 412 -11.64 -19.70 -7.90
CA GLY A 412 -11.85 -18.76 -6.80
C GLY A 412 -10.94 -17.53 -6.90
N ALA A 413 -10.55 -16.99 -5.75
CA ALA A 413 -9.70 -15.80 -5.67
C ALA A 413 -8.29 -16.06 -6.24
N LYS A 414 -7.89 -15.28 -7.24
CA LYS A 414 -6.58 -15.27 -7.90
C LYS A 414 -5.87 -13.93 -7.73
N VAL A 415 -4.54 -13.99 -7.67
CA VAL A 415 -3.68 -12.81 -7.52
C VAL A 415 -2.80 -12.65 -8.75
N SER A 416 -2.67 -11.43 -9.24
CA SER A 416 -1.89 -11.10 -10.43
C SER A 416 -0.99 -9.89 -10.18
N SER A 417 0.26 -9.97 -10.64
CA SER A 417 1.17 -8.82 -10.75
C SER A 417 0.88 -7.98 -12.00
N GLU A 418 0.11 -8.52 -12.95
CA GLU A 418 -0.29 -7.81 -14.17
C GLU A 418 -1.54 -6.98 -13.92
N ILE A 419 -1.30 -5.70 -13.60
CA ILE A 419 -2.32 -4.70 -13.24
C ILE A 419 -3.36 -4.52 -14.37
N PHE A 420 -2.93 -4.56 -15.65
CA PHE A 420 -3.78 -4.31 -16.82
C PHE A 420 -4.58 -5.52 -17.31
N LYS A 421 -4.41 -6.70 -16.70
CA LYS A 421 -5.25 -7.88 -16.98
C LYS A 421 -6.50 -7.96 -16.11
N ALA A 422 -6.60 -7.09 -15.11
CA ALA A 422 -7.73 -7.06 -14.20
C ALA A 422 -9.03 -6.61 -14.89
N ASP A 423 -10.17 -7.09 -14.41
CA ASP A 423 -11.48 -6.61 -14.84
C ASP A 423 -11.67 -5.13 -14.46
N GLU A 424 -12.61 -4.46 -15.14
CA GLU A 424 -12.80 -3.00 -15.05
C GLU A 424 -12.94 -2.50 -13.62
N ASP A 425 -13.69 -3.19 -12.77
CA ASP A 425 -13.91 -2.78 -11.39
C ASP A 425 -12.72 -3.12 -10.47
N THR A 426 -11.95 -4.18 -10.75
CA THR A 426 -10.72 -4.50 -9.99
C THR A 426 -9.60 -3.51 -10.35
N ALA A 427 -9.57 -3.06 -11.62
CA ALA A 427 -8.69 -2.00 -12.08
C ALA A 427 -9.19 -0.60 -11.67
N PHE A 428 -10.46 -0.44 -11.29
CA PHE A 428 -11.06 0.86 -11.01
C PHE A 428 -10.33 1.66 -9.91
N PRO A 429 -9.95 1.07 -8.75
CA PRO A 429 -9.18 1.80 -7.75
C PRO A 429 -7.85 2.33 -8.28
N LEU A 430 -7.19 1.55 -9.16
CA LEU A 430 -5.91 1.90 -9.77
C LEU A 430 -6.07 3.01 -10.82
N LEU A 431 -7.07 2.88 -11.70
CA LEU A 431 -7.42 3.89 -12.69
C LEU A 431 -7.84 5.20 -12.01
N THR A 432 -8.56 5.10 -10.90
CA THR A 432 -8.96 6.26 -10.11
C THR A 432 -7.78 6.88 -9.37
N ALA A 433 -6.87 6.10 -8.80
CA ALA A 433 -5.67 6.62 -8.14
C ALA A 433 -4.79 7.42 -9.12
N MET A 434 -4.51 6.82 -10.28
CA MET A 434 -3.82 7.51 -11.38
C MET A 434 -4.63 8.71 -11.88
N GLY A 435 -5.96 8.58 -12.00
CA GLY A 435 -6.84 9.68 -12.40
C GLY A 435 -6.88 10.84 -11.38
N VAL A 436 -6.82 10.56 -10.08
CA VAL A 436 -6.75 11.56 -9.00
C VAL A 436 -5.41 12.28 -9.05
N GLU A 437 -4.30 11.56 -9.19
CA GLU A 437 -2.98 12.16 -9.36
C GLU A 437 -2.90 12.99 -10.64
N MET A 438 -3.39 12.46 -11.76
CA MET A 438 -3.49 13.20 -13.01
C MET A 438 -4.31 14.45 -12.78
N THR A 439 -5.55 14.37 -12.30
CA THR A 439 -6.38 15.56 -12.03
C THR A 439 -5.73 16.55 -11.08
N GLN A 440 -5.08 16.13 -9.99
CA GLN A 440 -4.32 17.05 -9.13
C GLN A 440 -3.19 17.74 -9.92
N THR A 441 -2.45 17.00 -10.74
CA THR A 441 -1.43 17.56 -11.64
C THR A 441 -2.03 18.54 -12.66
N LEU A 442 -3.23 18.22 -13.18
CA LEU A 442 -4.00 19.05 -14.12
C LEU A 442 -4.55 20.33 -13.50
N PHE A 443 -4.85 20.33 -12.21
CA PHE A 443 -5.35 21.51 -11.49
C PHE A 443 -4.24 22.33 -10.80
N VAL A 444 -3.01 21.78 -10.70
CA VAL A 444 -1.84 22.47 -10.14
C VAL A 444 -0.96 23.11 -11.23
N GLY A 445 -0.96 22.59 -12.45
CA GLY A 445 -0.19 23.15 -13.57
C GLY A 445 -0.77 24.46 -14.11
N GLU A 446 -0.02 25.57 -14.04
CA GLU A 446 -0.42 26.88 -14.58
C GLU A 446 -0.76 26.83 -16.10
N HIS A 447 -0.12 25.92 -16.85
CA HIS A 447 -0.32 25.72 -18.28
C HIS A 447 -0.78 24.29 -18.59
N THR A 448 -1.99 24.15 -19.13
CA THR A 448 -2.63 22.85 -19.40
C THR A 448 -2.95 22.71 -20.89
N LEU A 449 -2.42 21.66 -21.53
CA LEU A 449 -2.74 21.29 -22.91
C LEU A 449 -3.71 20.10 -22.90
N LEU A 450 -4.96 20.35 -23.25
CA LEU A 450 -6.01 19.34 -23.37
C LEU A 450 -5.89 18.58 -24.68
N LEU A 451 -5.94 17.25 -24.59
CA LEU A 451 -5.81 16.29 -25.69
C LEU A 451 -7.02 15.38 -25.69
N GLU A 452 -7.45 14.90 -26.87
CA GLU A 452 -8.63 14.04 -26.98
C GLU A 452 -8.43 12.69 -26.29
N GLY A 453 -7.27 12.05 -26.48
CA GLY A 453 -7.01 10.70 -26.01
C GLY A 453 -5.54 10.44 -25.60
N PRO A 454 -5.29 9.27 -24.98
CA PRO A 454 -3.94 8.86 -24.59
C PRO A 454 -2.94 8.69 -25.76
N SER A 455 -3.41 8.38 -26.97
CA SER A 455 -2.57 8.26 -28.17
C SER A 455 -1.90 9.58 -28.52
N ASP A 456 -2.64 10.70 -28.44
CA ASP A 456 -2.14 12.05 -28.72
C ASP A 456 -0.94 12.39 -27.84
N LEU A 457 -1.03 12.06 -26.55
CA LEU A 457 0.05 12.30 -25.59
C LEU A 457 1.33 11.58 -26.02
N ILE A 458 1.21 10.29 -26.36
CA ILE A 458 2.35 9.47 -26.76
C ILE A 458 2.96 10.00 -28.06
N TYR A 459 2.15 10.34 -29.06
CA TYR A 459 2.66 10.87 -30.33
C TYR A 459 3.31 12.23 -30.15
N LEU A 460 2.74 13.13 -29.35
CA LEU A 460 3.34 14.43 -29.07
C LEU A 460 4.68 14.31 -28.34
N ASP A 461 4.83 13.35 -27.42
CA ASP A 461 6.12 13.05 -26.79
C ASP A 461 7.15 12.58 -27.81
N VAL A 462 6.78 11.63 -28.68
CA VAL A 462 7.67 11.11 -29.72
C VAL A 462 8.06 12.21 -30.71
N LEU A 463 7.10 13.03 -31.15
CA LEU A 463 7.36 14.14 -32.07
C LEU A 463 8.23 15.23 -31.42
N THR A 464 8.03 15.52 -30.14
CA THR A 464 8.85 16.45 -29.35
C THR A 464 10.30 15.98 -29.32
N ASP A 465 10.53 14.73 -28.92
CA ASP A 465 11.87 14.14 -28.89
C ASP A 465 12.56 14.18 -30.26
N VAL A 466 11.83 13.81 -31.32
CA VAL A 466 12.37 13.77 -32.69
C VAL A 466 12.69 15.18 -33.18
N ALA A 467 11.85 16.16 -32.87
CA ALA A 467 12.11 17.55 -33.21
C ALA A 467 13.38 18.06 -32.50
N GLU A 468 13.50 17.83 -31.20
CA GLU A 468 14.65 18.23 -30.40
C GLU A 468 15.95 17.54 -30.84
N ALA A 469 15.89 16.23 -31.13
CA ALA A 469 17.03 15.47 -31.64
C ALA A 469 17.53 15.99 -32.99
N ASN A 470 16.63 16.55 -33.80
CA ASN A 470 16.95 17.17 -35.10
C ASN A 470 17.25 18.68 -34.99
N GLY A 471 17.41 19.22 -33.78
CA GLY A 471 17.75 20.63 -33.55
C GLY A 471 16.59 21.62 -33.76
N SER A 472 15.36 21.11 -33.87
CA SER A 472 14.13 21.93 -33.86
C SER A 472 13.59 22.10 -32.44
N THR A 473 12.63 22.99 -32.26
CA THR A 473 11.99 23.24 -30.95
C THR A 473 10.90 22.21 -30.69
N GLY A 474 11.00 21.49 -29.55
CA GLY A 474 9.97 20.60 -29.04
C GLY A 474 8.82 21.33 -28.35
N LEU A 475 7.83 20.59 -27.83
CA LEU A 475 6.76 21.16 -27.01
C LEU A 475 7.33 21.70 -25.69
N ASP A 476 7.00 22.95 -25.34
CA ASP A 476 7.51 23.58 -24.12
C ASP A 476 7.11 22.76 -22.87
N PRO A 477 8.07 22.33 -22.03
CA PRO A 477 7.84 21.40 -20.92
C PRO A 477 6.95 21.98 -19.81
N ARG A 478 6.63 23.28 -19.84
CA ARG A 478 5.68 23.89 -18.91
C ARG A 478 4.24 23.47 -19.16
N TRP A 479 3.91 22.99 -20.36
CA TRP A 479 2.56 22.54 -20.69
C TRP A 479 2.32 21.11 -20.20
N VAL A 480 1.36 20.97 -19.29
CA VAL A 480 0.88 19.67 -18.81
C VAL A 480 -0.08 19.09 -19.85
N LYS A 481 0.32 17.99 -20.50
CA LYS A 481 -0.48 17.27 -21.50
C LYS A 481 -1.55 16.42 -20.83
N THR A 482 -2.78 16.55 -21.31
CA THR A 482 -3.97 16.12 -20.56
C THR A 482 -4.95 15.38 -21.45
N PRO A 483 -4.89 14.04 -21.51
CA PRO A 483 -5.89 13.27 -22.24
C PRO A 483 -7.22 13.30 -21.48
N ILE A 484 -8.30 13.75 -22.12
CA ILE A 484 -9.63 13.87 -21.47
C ILE A 484 -10.60 12.73 -21.79
N GLY A 485 -10.20 11.79 -22.64
CA GLY A 485 -10.94 10.56 -22.91
C GLY A 485 -12.16 10.79 -23.80
N GLY A 486 -11.95 11.49 -24.91
CA GLY A 486 -12.89 11.68 -26.02
C GLY A 486 -13.37 13.12 -26.20
N SER A 487 -13.65 13.48 -27.47
CA SER A 487 -14.01 14.84 -27.85
C SER A 487 -15.22 15.42 -27.11
N GLY A 488 -16.21 14.58 -26.75
CA GLY A 488 -17.47 15.00 -26.11
C GLY A 488 -17.33 15.53 -24.68
N LYS A 489 -16.12 15.55 -24.13
CA LYS A 489 -15.80 16.10 -22.79
C LYS A 489 -15.01 17.41 -22.87
N LEU A 490 -14.55 17.82 -24.05
CA LEU A 490 -13.68 19.00 -24.25
C LEU A 490 -14.31 20.26 -23.67
N SER A 491 -15.56 20.53 -24.05
CA SER A 491 -16.31 21.70 -23.59
C SER A 491 -16.46 21.78 -22.07
N THR A 492 -16.62 20.63 -21.41
CA THR A 492 -16.74 20.54 -19.95
C THR A 492 -15.41 20.85 -19.25
N PHE A 493 -14.31 20.27 -19.73
CA PHE A 493 -12.97 20.51 -19.17
C PHE A 493 -12.49 21.94 -19.39
N VAL A 494 -12.71 22.51 -20.59
CA VAL A 494 -12.37 23.92 -20.87
C VAL A 494 -13.14 24.86 -19.94
N THR A 495 -14.43 24.60 -19.70
CA THR A 495 -15.25 25.43 -18.79
C THR A 495 -14.75 25.32 -17.34
N LEU A 496 -14.45 24.10 -16.89
CA LEU A 496 -13.99 23.84 -15.52
C LEU A 496 -12.61 24.44 -15.24
N LEU A 497 -11.67 24.31 -16.18
CA LEU A 497 -10.30 24.81 -16.05
C LEU A 497 -10.21 26.32 -16.30
N GLY A 498 -11.00 26.85 -17.24
CA GLY A 498 -11.10 28.29 -17.49
C GLY A 498 -11.67 29.07 -16.28
N ALA A 499 -12.59 28.47 -15.52
CA ALA A 499 -13.10 29.05 -14.28
C ALA A 499 -12.02 29.21 -13.19
N ASN A 500 -10.97 28.39 -13.23
CA ASN A 500 -9.87 28.36 -12.25
C ASN A 500 -8.65 29.23 -12.65
N LYS A 501 -8.76 30.07 -13.69
CA LYS A 501 -7.69 30.96 -14.19
C LYS A 501 -6.41 30.25 -14.65
N LEU A 502 -6.52 29.01 -15.14
CA LEU A 502 -5.39 28.29 -15.76
C LEU A 502 -5.19 28.74 -17.21
N ASN A 503 -3.95 28.70 -17.71
CA ASN A 503 -3.66 28.90 -19.13
C ASN A 503 -3.98 27.61 -19.88
N VAL A 504 -5.11 27.57 -20.57
CA VAL A 504 -5.59 26.38 -21.28
C VAL A 504 -5.31 26.48 -22.77
N ALA A 505 -4.75 25.42 -23.35
CA ALA A 505 -4.71 25.16 -24.78
C ALA A 505 -5.37 23.81 -25.06
N VAL A 506 -5.93 23.64 -26.25
CA VAL A 506 -6.68 22.46 -26.67
C VAL A 506 -6.18 22.04 -28.05
N LEU A 507 -5.74 20.79 -28.18
CA LEU A 507 -5.44 20.14 -29.45
C LEU A 507 -6.58 19.16 -29.77
N VAL A 508 -7.18 19.28 -30.96
CA VAL A 508 -8.36 18.49 -31.34
C VAL A 508 -8.28 17.96 -32.77
N ASP A 509 -8.91 16.80 -32.97
CA ASP A 509 -9.18 16.27 -34.31
C ASP A 509 -10.18 17.15 -35.06
N SER A 510 -9.99 17.30 -36.37
CA SER A 510 -10.73 18.26 -37.20
C SER A 510 -12.22 17.94 -37.38
N SER A 511 -12.65 16.72 -37.08
CA SER A 511 -14.07 16.30 -37.18
C SER A 511 -14.77 16.15 -35.82
N SER A 512 -14.14 16.61 -34.74
CA SER A 512 -14.73 16.58 -33.41
C SER A 512 -16.05 17.38 -33.39
N LYS A 513 -17.13 16.73 -32.93
CA LYS A 513 -18.46 17.35 -32.80
C LYS A 513 -18.47 18.53 -31.81
N ASP A 514 -17.47 18.59 -30.94
CA ASP A 514 -17.34 19.59 -29.89
C ASP A 514 -16.48 20.79 -30.32
N VAL A 515 -15.86 20.77 -31.51
CA VAL A 515 -15.11 21.93 -32.06
C VAL A 515 -15.99 23.18 -32.03
N GLY A 516 -17.25 23.09 -32.45
CA GLY A 516 -18.18 24.22 -32.41
C GLY A 516 -18.48 24.74 -31.00
N ALA A 517 -18.42 23.88 -29.96
CA ALA A 517 -18.58 24.29 -28.57
C ALA A 517 -17.31 24.97 -28.04
N VAL A 518 -16.13 24.44 -28.37
CA VAL A 518 -14.83 25.02 -28.00
C VAL A 518 -14.57 26.34 -28.74
N GLN A 519 -14.98 26.44 -30.01
CA GLN A 519 -14.97 27.69 -30.79
C GLN A 519 -15.76 28.79 -30.08
N ARG A 520 -16.96 28.47 -29.57
CA ARG A 520 -17.78 29.43 -28.79
C ARG A 520 -17.09 29.85 -27.50
N LEU A 521 -16.38 28.95 -26.82
CA LEU A 521 -15.61 29.28 -25.61
C LEU A 521 -14.43 30.20 -25.94
N ARG A 522 -13.77 30.02 -27.09
CA ARG A 522 -12.76 30.94 -27.62
C ARG A 522 -13.33 32.29 -27.98
N ASP A 523 -14.47 32.30 -28.70
CA ASP A 523 -15.13 33.53 -29.15
C ASP A 523 -15.71 34.35 -27.98
N ASN A 524 -15.95 33.70 -26.82
CA ASN A 524 -16.40 34.32 -25.57
C ASN A 524 -15.25 34.67 -24.60
N ASP A 525 -14.00 34.74 -25.06
CA ASP A 525 -12.79 35.06 -24.27
C ASP A 525 -12.52 34.11 -23.06
N GLN A 526 -13.10 32.90 -23.05
CA GLN A 526 -12.84 31.88 -22.03
C GLN A 526 -11.66 30.95 -22.37
N LEU A 527 -11.17 31.06 -23.61
CA LEU A 527 -9.96 30.41 -24.09
C LEU A 527 -9.14 31.48 -24.82
N ALA A 528 -7.81 31.43 -24.69
CA ALA A 528 -6.95 32.37 -25.41
C ALA A 528 -7.19 32.28 -26.92
N LYS A 529 -6.97 33.38 -27.66
CA LYS A 529 -7.21 33.43 -29.11
C LYS A 529 -6.49 32.32 -29.92
N ASN A 530 -5.34 31.85 -29.42
CA ASN A 530 -4.56 30.74 -29.99
C ASN A 530 -4.64 29.46 -29.13
N GLY A 531 -5.60 29.38 -28.21
CA GLY A 531 -5.75 28.25 -27.29
C GLY A 531 -6.51 27.06 -27.89
N LEU A 532 -6.99 27.15 -29.13
CA LEU A 532 -7.57 26.03 -29.87
C LEU A 532 -6.71 25.79 -31.09
N VAL A 533 -6.25 24.55 -31.26
CA VAL A 533 -5.42 24.09 -32.37
C VAL A 533 -6.07 22.84 -32.97
N GLU A 534 -6.43 22.90 -34.24
CA GLU A 534 -6.98 21.76 -34.98
C GLU A 534 -5.87 21.04 -35.75
N ILE A 535 -5.88 19.69 -35.79
CA ILE A 535 -4.85 18.93 -36.52
C ILE A 535 -4.82 19.27 -38.02
N SER A 536 -5.97 19.63 -38.61
CA SER A 536 -6.07 20.12 -40.00
C SER A 536 -5.26 21.38 -40.29
N GLU A 537 -4.85 22.15 -39.27
CA GLU A 537 -3.96 23.30 -39.47
C GLU A 537 -2.54 22.87 -39.90
N PHE A 538 -2.16 21.63 -39.58
CA PHE A 538 -0.83 21.07 -39.89
C PHE A 538 -0.85 20.03 -41.02
N THR A 539 -2.04 19.61 -41.45
CA THR A 539 -2.20 18.67 -42.56
C THR A 539 -2.77 19.38 -43.79
N ALA A 540 -2.61 18.79 -44.97
CA ALA A 540 -3.16 19.35 -46.21
C ALA A 540 -4.65 19.04 -46.42
N THR A 541 -5.31 18.40 -45.44
CA THR A 541 -6.67 17.87 -45.54
C THR A 541 -7.62 18.60 -44.59
N ALA A 542 -8.89 18.70 -44.98
CA ALA A 542 -9.94 19.34 -44.16
C ALA A 542 -10.46 18.44 -43.02
N ASP A 543 -10.09 17.17 -43.01
CA ASP A 543 -10.42 16.20 -41.97
C ASP A 543 -9.16 15.39 -41.65
N ALA A 544 -8.68 15.45 -40.40
CA ALA A 544 -7.46 14.81 -39.94
C ALA A 544 -7.57 14.41 -38.46
N ASP A 545 -6.83 13.36 -38.10
CA ASP A 545 -6.52 12.89 -36.74
C ASP A 545 -5.02 13.08 -36.47
N VAL A 546 -4.57 13.00 -35.21
CA VAL A 546 -3.13 13.12 -34.86
C VAL A 546 -2.23 12.15 -35.63
N GLU A 547 -2.75 10.97 -35.99
CA GLU A 547 -2.06 9.95 -36.76
C GLU A 547 -1.74 10.40 -38.20
N ASP A 548 -2.51 11.35 -38.74
CA ASP A 548 -2.30 11.91 -40.08
C ASP A 548 -1.14 12.92 -40.14
N LEU A 549 -0.51 13.24 -38.99
CA LEU A 549 0.77 13.97 -38.95
C LEU A 549 1.95 13.12 -39.43
N PHE A 550 1.80 11.79 -39.43
CA PHE A 550 2.84 10.87 -39.86
C PHE A 550 2.74 10.57 -41.35
N ASP A 551 3.88 10.23 -41.95
CA ASP A 551 3.86 9.63 -43.28
C ASP A 551 3.04 8.33 -43.28
N ARG A 552 2.25 8.13 -44.33
CA ARG A 552 1.28 7.04 -44.40
C ARG A 552 1.94 5.66 -44.32
N ASP A 553 3.06 5.48 -45.01
CA ASP A 553 3.74 4.19 -45.06
C ASP A 553 4.45 3.93 -43.73
N PHE A 554 4.97 4.98 -43.09
CA PHE A 554 5.51 4.89 -41.73
C PHE A 554 4.44 4.48 -40.70
N TYR A 555 3.27 5.12 -40.73
CA TYR A 555 2.20 4.77 -39.80
C TYR A 555 1.69 3.34 -40.01
N LEU A 556 1.60 2.91 -41.27
CA LEU A 556 1.23 1.54 -41.61
C LEU A 556 2.23 0.50 -41.08
N ASP A 557 3.53 0.80 -41.09
CA ASP A 557 4.55 -0.05 -40.47
C ASP A 557 4.34 -0.20 -38.96
N LEU A 558 4.03 0.89 -38.25
CA LEU A 558 3.70 0.84 -36.82
C LEU A 558 2.48 -0.06 -36.54
N VAL A 559 1.46 0.02 -37.39
CA VAL A 559 0.26 -0.83 -37.30
C VAL A 559 0.61 -2.29 -37.53
N ASN A 560 1.39 -2.61 -38.56
CA ASN A 560 1.81 -3.96 -38.86
C ASN A 560 2.62 -4.59 -37.71
N ARG A 561 3.50 -3.81 -37.08
CA ARG A 561 4.26 -4.25 -35.89
C ARG A 561 3.36 -4.47 -34.67
N ALA A 562 2.48 -3.51 -34.39
CA ALA A 562 1.57 -3.57 -33.24
C ALA A 562 0.58 -4.75 -33.29
N TYR A 563 0.25 -5.22 -34.51
CA TYR A 563 -0.69 -6.30 -34.76
C TYR A 563 -0.03 -7.57 -35.32
N ALA A 564 1.29 -7.72 -35.21
CA ALA A 564 2.03 -8.84 -35.82
C ALA A 564 1.48 -10.23 -35.42
N ASN A 565 1.02 -10.41 -34.17
CA ASN A 565 0.45 -11.67 -33.69
C ASN A 565 -1.00 -11.92 -34.15
N GLN A 566 -1.65 -10.91 -34.74
CA GLN A 566 -3.07 -10.89 -35.09
C GLN A 566 -3.28 -10.83 -36.61
N LEU A 567 -2.25 -10.40 -37.35
CA LEU A 567 -2.21 -10.36 -38.80
C LEU A 567 -1.56 -11.63 -39.35
N THR A 568 -2.27 -12.34 -40.25
CA THR A 568 -1.70 -13.49 -40.97
C THR A 568 -0.70 -13.06 -42.03
N THR A 569 -0.94 -11.90 -42.65
CA THR A 569 -0.03 -11.20 -43.56
C THR A 569 -0.03 -9.71 -43.23
N PRO A 570 1.10 -8.99 -43.37
CA PRO A 570 1.12 -7.53 -43.23
C PRO A 570 0.08 -6.86 -44.15
N ILE A 571 -0.43 -5.71 -43.71
CA ILE A 571 -1.29 -4.84 -44.52
C ILE A 571 -0.40 -4.05 -45.47
N ASP A 572 -0.71 -4.10 -46.76
CA ASP A 572 0.01 -3.38 -47.80
C ASP A 572 -0.61 -2.00 -48.06
N ALA A 573 0.21 -1.03 -48.44
CA ALA A 573 -0.23 0.33 -48.74
C ALA A 573 -1.27 0.37 -49.88
N SER A 574 -1.25 -0.58 -50.82
CA SER A 574 -2.24 -0.69 -51.90
C SER A 574 -3.65 -1.07 -51.42
N GLU A 575 -3.80 -1.60 -50.21
CA GLU A 575 -5.10 -1.92 -49.62
C GLU A 575 -5.80 -0.73 -48.97
N LEU A 576 -5.06 0.36 -48.74
CA LEU A 576 -5.57 1.58 -48.13
C LEU A 576 -6.25 2.47 -49.17
N ASN A 577 -7.45 2.97 -48.84
CA ASN A 577 -8.21 3.86 -49.71
C ASN A 577 -7.64 5.29 -49.68
N ALA A 578 -6.80 5.63 -50.66
CA ALA A 578 -6.19 6.96 -50.80
C ALA A 578 -7.18 8.13 -51.00
N LYS A 579 -8.48 7.86 -51.19
CA LYS A 579 -9.52 8.91 -51.27
C LYS A 579 -10.06 9.34 -49.91
N ASP A 580 -9.86 8.54 -48.86
CA ASP A 580 -10.24 8.90 -47.50
C ASP A 580 -9.08 9.68 -46.88
N PRO A 581 -9.28 10.91 -46.37
CA PRO A 581 -8.20 11.71 -45.83
C PRO A 581 -7.63 11.15 -44.51
N ARG A 582 -8.36 10.29 -43.79
CA ARG A 582 -7.95 9.77 -42.48
C ARG A 582 -7.35 8.38 -42.56
N VAL A 583 -6.12 8.23 -42.08
CA VAL A 583 -5.41 6.95 -42.08
C VAL A 583 -6.09 5.91 -41.19
N ILE A 584 -6.67 6.33 -40.06
CA ILE A 584 -7.41 5.43 -39.15
C ILE A 584 -8.61 4.79 -39.87
N ARG A 585 -9.43 5.58 -40.55
CA ARG A 585 -10.63 5.07 -41.24
C ARG A 585 -10.27 4.09 -42.36
N GLN A 586 -9.17 4.36 -43.06
CA GLN A 586 -8.62 3.44 -44.06
C GLN A 586 -8.24 2.09 -43.44
N ILE A 587 -7.54 2.10 -42.29
CA ILE A 587 -7.12 0.88 -41.60
C ILE A 587 -8.31 0.12 -41.01
N GLU A 588 -9.27 0.81 -40.39
CA GLU A 588 -10.50 0.19 -39.87
C GLU A 588 -11.27 -0.54 -40.98
N ALA A 589 -11.35 0.06 -42.17
CA ALA A 589 -11.97 -0.57 -43.34
C ALA A 589 -11.23 -1.85 -43.76
N VAL A 590 -9.90 -1.87 -43.72
CA VAL A 590 -9.10 -3.06 -43.98
C VAL A 590 -9.32 -4.13 -42.92
N PHE A 591 -9.34 -3.78 -41.63
CA PHE A 591 -9.61 -4.70 -40.53
C PHE A 591 -10.98 -5.39 -40.70
N LYS A 592 -11.99 -4.61 -41.07
CA LYS A 592 -13.34 -5.11 -41.36
C LYS A 592 -13.35 -6.02 -42.59
N LYS A 593 -12.66 -5.63 -43.68
CA LYS A 593 -12.57 -6.40 -44.92
C LYS A 593 -11.87 -7.74 -44.71
N ARG A 594 -10.77 -7.76 -43.94
CA ARG A 594 -9.98 -8.96 -43.61
C ARG A 594 -10.60 -9.79 -42.47
N LYS A 595 -11.73 -9.35 -41.88
CA LYS A 595 -12.40 -10.02 -40.75
C LYS A 595 -11.45 -10.34 -39.59
N ILE A 596 -10.55 -9.39 -39.27
CA ILE A 596 -9.64 -9.54 -38.14
C ILE A 596 -10.48 -9.59 -36.86
N THR A 597 -10.22 -10.57 -35.99
CA THR A 597 -11.05 -10.89 -34.82
C THR A 597 -11.15 -9.74 -33.82
N THR A 598 -10.13 -8.88 -33.78
CA THR A 598 -10.07 -7.72 -32.90
C THR A 598 -10.38 -6.44 -33.66
N ARG A 599 -11.18 -5.55 -33.06
CA ARG A 599 -11.36 -4.19 -33.57
C ARG A 599 -10.02 -3.45 -33.61
N PHE A 600 -9.81 -2.61 -34.63
CA PHE A 600 -8.65 -1.73 -34.66
C PHE A 600 -8.67 -0.78 -33.46
N ASN A 601 -7.51 -0.61 -32.84
CA ASN A 601 -7.29 0.17 -31.65
C ASN A 601 -6.02 0.99 -31.89
N HIS A 602 -6.20 2.28 -32.20
CA HIS A 602 -5.14 3.24 -32.47
C HIS A 602 -4.16 3.48 -31.30
N TYR A 603 -4.45 3.01 -30.08
CA TYR A 603 -3.49 3.03 -28.96
C TYR A 603 -2.34 2.03 -29.15
N LYS A 604 -2.57 0.92 -29.86
CA LYS A 604 -1.53 -0.11 -30.04
C LYS A 604 -0.37 0.38 -30.93
N PRO A 605 -0.59 1.03 -32.08
CA PRO A 605 0.48 1.68 -32.85
C PRO A 605 1.26 2.73 -32.04
N ALA A 606 0.57 3.54 -31.22
CA ALA A 606 1.21 4.51 -30.34
C ALA A 606 2.13 3.83 -29.31
N ALA A 607 1.71 2.72 -28.70
CA ALA A 607 2.57 1.94 -27.81
C ALA A 607 3.77 1.32 -28.55
N ALA A 608 3.61 0.91 -29.82
CA ALA A 608 4.70 0.36 -30.62
C ALA A 608 5.76 1.42 -31.01
N SER A 609 5.36 2.69 -31.18
CA SER A 609 6.29 3.79 -31.46
C SER A 609 7.23 4.05 -30.28
N SER A 610 6.72 3.96 -29.04
CA SER A 610 7.52 4.12 -27.81
C SER A 610 8.42 2.91 -27.50
N ALA A 611 8.07 1.70 -27.94
CA ALA A 611 8.91 0.50 -27.78
C ALA A 611 10.19 0.55 -28.65
N SER A 612 10.12 1.21 -29.82
CA SER A 612 11.26 1.42 -30.72
C SER A 612 12.34 2.33 -30.11
N ARG A 613 12.01 3.07 -29.03
CA ARG A 613 12.90 3.93 -28.23
C ARG A 613 13.99 3.13 -27.49
N ARG A 614 13.80 1.84 -27.20
CA ARG A 614 14.78 0.99 -26.46
C ARG A 614 16.04 0.61 -27.25
N HIS A 615 16.11 0.90 -28.54
CA HIS A 615 17.23 0.49 -29.42
C HIS A 615 18.15 1.65 -29.87
N SER A 616 18.00 2.86 -29.32
CA SER A 616 18.88 3.99 -29.63
C SER A 616 19.74 4.36 -28.40
N PRO A 617 21.08 4.26 -28.46
CA PRO A 617 21.92 4.47 -27.28
C PRO A 617 22.28 5.95 -27.11
N ARG A 618 21.69 6.61 -26.11
CA ARG A 618 22.19 7.79 -25.34
C ARG A 618 21.10 8.17 -24.33
N ALA A 619 21.35 8.62 -23.11
CA ALA A 619 22.53 8.72 -22.26
C ALA A 619 21.95 8.83 -20.83
N SER A 620 22.65 8.26 -19.86
CA SER A 620 22.36 8.38 -18.44
C SER A 620 22.38 9.82 -17.95
N THR A 621 21.71 10.04 -16.81
CA THR A 621 21.86 11.17 -15.86
C THR A 621 21.12 12.46 -16.20
N GLN A 622 19.91 12.62 -15.65
CA GLN A 622 19.52 13.84 -14.93
C GLN A 622 18.31 13.55 -14.03
N GLN A 623 18.59 13.23 -12.77
CA GLN A 623 17.67 13.46 -11.66
C GLN A 623 17.38 14.96 -11.62
N ARG A 624 16.12 15.37 -11.86
CA ARG A 624 15.66 16.72 -11.54
C ARG A 624 15.31 16.76 -10.05
N SER A 625 16.29 17.12 -9.24
CA SER A 625 16.07 17.62 -7.89
C SER A 625 15.49 19.04 -7.97
N HIS A 626 14.24 19.23 -7.58
CA HIS A 626 13.73 20.56 -7.22
C HIS A 626 13.80 20.73 -5.71
N ALA A 627 14.90 21.32 -5.24
CA ALA A 627 14.98 21.98 -3.95
C ALA A 627 15.34 23.46 -4.19
N PRO A 628 14.77 24.42 -3.43
CA PRO A 628 14.99 25.84 -3.67
C PRO A 628 16.31 26.28 -3.03
N THR A 629 17.36 26.47 -3.84
CA THR A 629 18.62 27.07 -3.34
C THR A 629 18.48 28.58 -3.22
N SER A 630 18.43 29.04 -1.96
CA SER A 630 18.86 30.37 -1.56
C SER A 630 20.38 30.39 -1.36
N CYS A 631 20.97 31.51 -1.78
CA CYS A 631 22.25 32.10 -1.36
C CYS A 631 23.62 31.39 -1.52
N SER A 632 24.42 32.10 -2.32
CA SER A 632 25.77 32.60 -1.99
C SER A 632 26.99 31.76 -2.38
N ARG A 633 27.81 32.41 -3.23
CA ARG A 633 29.17 32.09 -3.61
C ARG A 633 30.10 32.08 -2.39
N ALA A 634 30.95 31.07 -2.27
CA ALA A 634 32.42 31.21 -2.27
C ALA A 634 33.13 29.87 -1.93
N SER A 635 34.18 29.55 -2.67
CA SER A 635 35.34 28.75 -2.21
C SER A 635 36.54 29.23 -3.03
N THR A 636 37.66 29.65 -2.46
CA THR A 636 38.73 28.87 -1.79
C THR A 636 39.86 29.86 -1.35
N PRO A 637 40.99 29.44 -0.75
CA PRO A 637 41.20 28.64 0.47
C PRO A 637 42.27 29.26 1.41
N CYS A 638 42.35 28.83 2.68
CA CYS A 638 43.62 28.67 3.43
C CYS A 638 43.36 28.14 4.86
N SER A 639 43.97 27.01 5.19
CA SER A 639 44.29 26.54 6.56
C SER A 639 45.50 27.35 7.11
N PRO A 640 45.92 27.31 8.41
CA PRO A 640 45.71 26.22 9.38
C PRO A 640 45.52 26.62 10.88
N SER A 641 45.30 25.57 11.69
CA SER A 641 45.73 25.39 13.09
C SER A 641 44.74 25.56 14.27
N ALA A 642 44.76 24.52 15.12
CA ALA A 642 44.55 24.45 16.57
C ALA A 642 43.11 24.43 17.16
N GLU A 643 42.81 23.32 17.84
CA GLU A 643 41.74 23.11 18.84
C GLU A 643 41.99 23.91 20.17
N PRO A 644 41.24 23.71 21.28
CA PRO A 644 39.86 24.11 21.56
C PRO A 644 39.73 24.94 22.87
N TRP A 645 38.78 25.88 23.00
CA TRP A 645 38.50 26.60 24.27
C TRP A 645 36.99 26.73 24.49
N ARG A 646 36.41 26.05 25.50
CA ARG A 646 36.25 26.46 26.91
C ARG A 646 35.53 27.82 27.09
N ALA A 647 34.32 27.72 27.63
CA ALA A 647 33.49 28.80 28.14
C ALA A 647 34.24 29.66 29.18
N ARG A 648 34.05 30.99 29.13
CA ARG A 648 34.53 31.94 30.15
C ARG A 648 33.36 32.63 30.83
N LEU A 649 33.23 32.35 32.12
CA LEU A 649 32.50 33.15 33.12
C LEU A 649 33.44 34.27 33.64
N ASP A 650 32.88 35.38 34.11
CA ASP A 650 33.61 36.46 34.80
C ASP A 650 34.06 36.00 36.21
N PRO A 651 35.23 36.43 36.74
CA PRO A 651 35.82 36.05 38.04
C PRO A 651 34.98 36.20 39.33
N GLN A 652 33.69 36.54 39.26
CA GLN A 652 32.75 36.42 40.38
C GLN A 652 31.46 35.62 40.07
N GLY A 653 31.42 34.88 38.96
CA GLY A 653 30.43 33.83 38.71
C GLY A 653 28.97 34.30 38.54
N ARG A 654 28.72 35.45 37.89
CA ARG A 654 27.34 35.88 37.52
C ARG A 654 27.23 36.28 36.03
N PRO A 655 26.09 36.02 35.37
CA PRO A 655 25.83 36.48 34.00
C PRO A 655 25.54 38.00 33.96
N ARG A 656 26.14 38.73 33.00
CA ARG A 656 25.96 40.18 32.82
C ARG A 656 24.57 40.51 32.24
N LYS A 657 23.88 41.48 32.86
CA LYS A 657 22.69 42.21 32.36
C LYS A 657 23.08 43.62 31.90
N GLU A 658 22.35 44.19 30.93
CA GLU A 658 21.86 45.61 30.82
C GLU A 658 21.58 46.04 29.35
N PRO A 659 20.86 47.17 29.05
CA PRO A 659 19.78 47.89 29.76
C PRO A 659 18.57 48.34 28.86
N HIS A 660 17.59 49.04 29.46
CA HIS A 660 16.27 49.49 28.93
C HIS A 660 16.22 50.82 28.11
N ALA A 661 15.37 50.81 27.05
CA ALA A 661 14.39 51.81 26.49
C ALA A 661 14.75 53.28 26.15
N PRO A 662 14.07 53.93 25.16
CA PRO A 662 12.80 54.62 25.47
C PRO A 662 11.67 54.62 24.40
N ASN A 663 10.48 54.98 24.91
CA ASN A 663 9.15 55.21 24.32
C ASN A 663 9.06 56.25 23.18
N ARG A 664 8.14 56.05 22.19
CA ARG A 664 7.25 57.08 21.60
C ARG A 664 6.19 56.47 20.67
N SER A 665 4.94 56.93 20.85
CA SER A 665 3.69 56.51 20.18
C SER A 665 3.22 57.60 19.15
N PRO A 666 2.00 57.58 18.56
CA PRO A 666 1.81 57.66 17.10
C PRO A 666 1.20 59.00 16.61
N ARG A 667 1.30 59.27 15.30
CA ARG A 667 0.57 60.31 14.54
C ARG A 667 0.37 59.78 13.12
N ALA A 668 -0.63 60.12 12.30
CA ALA A 668 -1.98 60.68 12.38
C ALA A 668 -2.51 60.69 10.92
N HIS A 669 -3.81 60.52 10.69
CA HIS A 669 -4.50 60.73 9.40
C HIS A 669 -4.37 62.17 8.84
N PRO A 670 -4.67 62.40 7.55
CA PRO A 670 -6.00 62.93 7.11
C PRO A 670 -6.51 62.24 5.81
N SER A 671 -7.78 61.84 5.58
CA SER A 671 -9.09 62.51 5.52
C SER A 671 -9.61 62.83 4.09
N CYS A 672 -10.91 62.56 3.88
CA CYS A 672 -11.89 63.00 2.84
C CYS A 672 -12.35 61.90 1.85
N SER A 673 -13.56 61.31 1.96
CA SER A 673 -14.93 61.86 1.73
C SER A 673 -15.10 62.33 0.27
N GLN A 674 -16.05 61.89 -0.56
CA GLN A 674 -17.52 61.78 -0.45
C GLN A 674 -18.04 60.94 -1.64
N ASN A 675 -19.03 60.07 -1.44
CA ASN A 675 -20.38 60.29 -1.97
C ASN A 675 -21.34 59.19 -1.50
N GLN A 676 -22.39 59.65 -0.84
CA GLN A 676 -23.57 58.93 -0.40
C GLN A 676 -24.76 59.56 -1.12
N LYS A 677 -25.87 58.82 -1.22
CA LYS A 677 -27.28 59.16 -1.57
C LYS A 677 -27.77 58.41 -2.81
N ASP A 678 -28.98 57.85 -2.85
CA ASP A 678 -30.09 57.80 -1.89
C ASP A 678 -31.17 56.81 -2.39
N LEU A 679 -32.19 56.57 -1.54
CA LEU A 679 -33.51 55.89 -1.71
C LEU A 679 -33.54 54.43 -1.20
N ARG A 680 -34.04 54.06 0.01
CA ARG A 680 -35.30 54.38 0.76
C ARG A 680 -36.55 54.15 -0.13
N THR A 681 -37.57 53.34 0.21
CA THR A 681 -38.32 53.22 1.49
C THR A 681 -39.45 52.16 1.42
N ARG A 682 -39.99 51.84 2.63
CA ARG A 682 -41.31 51.22 3.03
C ARG A 682 -41.26 49.68 3.19
N GLY A 683 -41.49 49.05 4.36
CA GLY A 683 -42.46 49.29 5.46
C GLY A 683 -43.76 48.53 5.15
N ALA A 684 -44.42 47.74 6.01
CA ALA A 684 -44.38 47.52 7.45
C ALA A 684 -45.27 46.31 7.87
N ARG A 685 -45.02 45.78 9.08
CA ARG A 685 -45.92 45.22 10.14
C ARG A 685 -46.80 43.96 9.99
N ASP A 686 -46.60 43.11 11.01
CA ASP A 686 -47.52 42.43 11.96
C ASP A 686 -48.65 41.51 11.50
N GLY A 687 -48.72 40.32 12.13
CA GLY A 687 -49.98 39.59 12.35
C GLY A 687 -49.88 38.06 12.43
N THR A 688 -49.84 37.55 13.66
CA THR A 688 -50.05 36.18 14.14
C THR A 688 -51.13 35.32 13.44
N ALA A 689 -50.88 34.02 13.23
CA ALA A 689 -51.84 32.93 13.46
C ALA A 689 -51.16 31.53 13.41
N ASP A 690 -51.52 30.71 14.38
CA ASP A 690 -51.17 29.30 14.60
C ASP A 690 -52.13 28.35 13.86
N MET A 691 -51.78 27.05 13.79
CA MET A 691 -52.58 25.85 13.45
C MET A 691 -52.19 25.07 12.17
N GLY A 692 -51.68 23.84 12.37
CA GLY A 692 -52.34 22.63 11.83
C GLY A 692 -51.62 21.75 10.78
N HIS A 693 -51.04 20.65 11.26
CA HIS A 693 -51.02 19.25 10.76
C HIS A 693 -51.05 18.88 9.23
N GLU A 694 -50.09 18.02 8.87
CA GLU A 694 -50.01 16.87 7.89
C GLU A 694 -51.27 16.39 7.11
N PRO A 695 -51.18 15.62 5.98
CA PRO A 695 -50.20 14.52 5.71
C PRO A 695 -49.75 14.24 4.24
N LEU A 696 -48.80 13.30 4.11
CA LEU A 696 -48.21 12.70 2.89
C LEU A 696 -49.11 11.66 2.16
N PRO A 697 -48.92 11.40 0.84
CA PRO A 697 -49.63 10.35 0.09
C PRO A 697 -48.79 9.05 -0.14
N PRO A 698 -49.42 7.94 -0.62
CA PRO A 698 -49.10 6.58 -0.18
C PRO A 698 -48.28 5.69 -1.14
N ARG A 699 -47.69 4.62 -0.58
CA ARG A 699 -46.96 3.51 -1.24
C ARG A 699 -47.91 2.48 -1.90
N ARG A 700 -47.55 1.98 -3.08
CA ARG A 700 -48.19 0.84 -3.77
C ARG A 700 -47.49 -0.49 -3.49
N ARG A 701 -48.33 -1.55 -3.49
CA ARG A 701 -48.10 -2.98 -3.21
C ARG A 701 -47.48 -3.77 -4.38
N ASN A 702 -46.83 -4.89 -4.06
CA ASN A 702 -46.81 -6.19 -4.77
C ASN A 702 -46.68 -7.29 -3.68
N VAL A 703 -47.66 -8.17 -3.42
CA VAL A 703 -47.95 -9.50 -4.03
C VAL A 703 -46.70 -10.40 -4.08
N GLY A 704 -46.61 -11.60 -3.48
CA GLY A 704 -47.53 -12.44 -2.70
C GLY A 704 -46.78 -13.73 -2.24
N LEU A 705 -47.24 -14.36 -1.16
CA LEU A 705 -46.83 -15.67 -0.64
C LEU A 705 -48.11 -16.48 -0.36
N PRO A 706 -48.15 -17.81 -0.59
CA PRO A 706 -49.24 -18.63 -0.08
C PRO A 706 -48.85 -19.35 1.22
N ASP A 707 -49.78 -19.31 2.15
CA ASP A 707 -49.86 -20.09 3.39
C ASP A 707 -49.83 -21.60 3.15
N ARG A 708 -49.22 -22.33 4.10
CA ARG A 708 -49.54 -23.74 4.36
C ARG A 708 -49.78 -23.93 5.86
N THR A 709 -51.01 -24.33 6.14
CA THR A 709 -51.57 -24.77 7.43
C THR A 709 -51.05 -26.13 7.88
N ASP A 710 -51.08 -26.30 9.19
CA ASP A 710 -50.84 -27.51 10.00
C ASP A 710 -51.47 -28.82 9.47
N GLN A 711 -50.72 -29.92 9.60
CA GLN A 711 -51.18 -31.23 10.06
C GLN A 711 -50.00 -32.22 10.21
N GLU A 712 -49.70 -32.62 11.46
CA GLU A 712 -49.08 -33.92 11.81
C GLU A 712 -50.16 -35.04 11.79
N PRO A 713 -49.87 -36.35 12.02
CA PRO A 713 -48.59 -37.10 12.05
C PRO A 713 -48.64 -38.43 11.23
N HIS A 714 -47.50 -39.12 11.07
CA HIS A 714 -47.30 -40.60 11.20
C HIS A 714 -46.10 -41.14 10.39
N GLY A 715 -45.24 -41.91 11.06
CA GLY A 715 -44.98 -43.30 10.67
C GLY A 715 -43.75 -43.65 9.80
N ASN A 716 -42.71 -44.14 10.48
CA ASN A 716 -41.97 -45.40 10.24
C ASN A 716 -41.26 -45.70 8.90
N ARG A 717 -39.98 -46.11 9.07
CA ARG A 717 -39.14 -47.05 8.26
C ARG A 717 -38.78 -46.58 6.84
N ALA A 718 -37.54 -46.70 6.35
CA ALA A 718 -36.44 -47.62 6.64
C ALA A 718 -35.08 -46.93 6.38
#